data_AF-A0A1A9WUT7-F1
#
_entry.id   AF-A0A1A9WUT7-F1
#
_cell.length_a   1.000
_cell.length_b   1.000
_cell.length_c   1.000
_cell.angle_alpha   90.00
_cell.angle_beta   90.00
_cell.angle_gamma   90.00
#
_symmetry.space_group_name_H-M   'P 1'
#
loop_
_entity.id
_entity.type
_entity.pdbx_description
1 polymer ?
#
loop_
_entity_poly.entity_id
_entity_poly.type
_entity_poly.pdbx_seq_one_letter_code
_entity_poly.pdbx_strand_id
1 'polypeptide(L)'
;MRHLRFAWFCVTTLLMLTSFAASRRQNLKILGLFPHPGISHFHFFHPIMRSLAEHGHEVTVVSHFPDKSPPVGYHDIFLGGTETLANSVDLQIFENRRIYNHFIEFFLLYEWGKMACNHTIRSEALTHLMRQNIKFDVILMEQFNTDCMMGVAHLLRAPVIGLSSCALMPWHYERMGSPIIPSYIPALFLGQSEEMSLPGRLANWISFHGLKLLYEYYSVPAADAILRYKFGQDLPSVGELAKETAVIFVNQHFSLSGPKPLPPSVVELGGIHIQKAKPLDVELQRFIDNAEYGVILISWGSMIRAETMPAAKRDGIVKAVKRLKQRVIWKWENDTLLNKPDNMYISKWLPQRDILCHPKVKIFMTHAGLMGSSEAAYCGVPIIATPIYHENAKAVSYAYKHRPQTAIETAMWWVEYVAATDGANLLKSHSVHMSRFIYYRKSALFRLSHDLQFQFEKPGRRSDVCYPDFAKEAVQKALADAKIPYTEVQQATVGYVYGDSTCGQRALYEVGMTAIPVYNVNNNCSTGSSALYLAKQIVESENADCVLALGFEKMERGSLSSKYFDRANPMERHITLMSELTEIGSSPMAAQIFGNAGREYMEKYGSKPEHFGKIAWKNHKHSVNNPYSQFRDEYTLEQIMKSPQVVEGVLTKLQCCPTSDGSAAAILASESFVRRRGLEKQAVEIVGMEMATDPESTFNDRSLMKIAGYDMTKLAASRLFAKCNYKPSDVQVVELHDCFSANELITYEALGLCEEGTAAELIDSGNNTYGGKYVVNPSGGLISKGHPLGATGLAQCAELCWQLRGLADKRQVKNCKLALQHNLGLGGAVVVTLYRLGFPASANVKFNLTSAIAANSNGFKVTPLLKLLEQAMMEDKENLIEKVRAVYGFKVINGPNGQTGYWTINAKEGKGKITYDGKEKCDVTFIMDDGDVSDLITGKLAPQKAFFQGKIKIQGNMGFAIKLMELQRKSQDRIEALRAKL
;
A
#
# COMPACT_ATOMS: atom_id res chain seq x y z
N MET A 1 63.48 9.33 -31.49
CA MET A 1 63.29 10.58 -30.70
C MET A 1 61.97 11.31 -30.98
N ARG A 2 61.51 11.49 -32.23
CA ARG A 2 60.24 12.19 -32.54
C ARG A 2 58.98 11.52 -31.94
N HIS A 3 58.88 10.18 -32.00
CA HIS A 3 57.73 9.46 -31.44
C HIS A 3 57.67 9.51 -29.90
N LEU A 4 58.82 9.56 -29.22
CA LEU A 4 58.87 9.70 -27.76
C LEU A 4 58.40 11.09 -27.30
N ARG A 5 58.74 12.15 -28.05
CA ARG A 5 58.30 13.52 -27.77
C ARG A 5 56.81 13.72 -28.02
N PHE A 6 56.25 13.06 -29.03
CA PHE A 6 54.82 13.10 -29.31
C PHE A 6 54.00 12.34 -28.24
N ALA A 7 54.48 11.16 -27.82
CA ALA A 7 53.88 10.43 -26.72
C ALA A 7 53.94 11.22 -25.39
N TRP A 8 55.07 11.87 -25.09
CA TRP A 8 55.17 12.74 -23.92
C TRP A 8 54.23 13.94 -23.99
N PHE A 9 54.12 14.59 -25.16
CA PHE A 9 53.19 15.70 -25.36
C PHE A 9 51.72 15.27 -25.19
N CYS A 10 51.34 14.09 -25.69
CA CYS A 10 50.00 13.54 -25.50
C CYS A 10 49.74 13.21 -24.02
N VAL A 11 50.70 12.61 -23.31
CA VAL A 11 50.56 12.28 -21.88
C VAL A 11 50.50 13.54 -21.02
N THR A 12 51.32 14.57 -21.29
CA THR A 12 51.25 15.84 -20.57
C THR A 12 49.98 16.62 -20.87
N THR A 13 49.48 16.57 -22.11
CA THR A 13 48.22 17.22 -22.49
C THR A 13 47.03 16.50 -21.87
N LEU A 14 47.06 15.16 -21.83
CA LEU A 14 46.04 14.35 -21.16
C LEU A 14 46.07 14.58 -19.63
N LEU A 15 47.25 14.65 -19.02
CA LEU A 15 47.40 14.99 -17.60
C LEU A 15 46.89 16.41 -17.32
N MET A 16 47.24 17.40 -18.16
CA MET A 16 46.74 18.78 -18.04
C MET A 16 45.21 18.86 -18.20
N LEU A 17 44.63 18.14 -19.16
CA LEU A 17 43.18 18.07 -19.38
C LEU A 17 42.46 17.34 -18.23
N THR A 18 43.05 16.29 -17.65
CA THR A 18 42.51 15.61 -16.46
C THR A 18 42.61 16.50 -15.21
N SER A 19 43.66 17.31 -15.07
CA SER A 19 43.75 18.30 -13.99
C SER A 19 42.81 19.50 -14.19
N PHE A 20 42.49 19.89 -15.43
CA PHE A 20 41.47 20.90 -15.71
C PHE A 20 40.04 20.39 -15.53
N ALA A 21 39.79 19.09 -15.75
CA ALA A 21 38.52 18.45 -15.48
C ALA A 21 38.29 18.15 -13.97
N ALA A 22 39.36 18.00 -13.19
CA ALA A 22 39.29 17.66 -11.76
C ALA A 22 39.03 18.85 -10.80
N SER A 23 38.93 20.10 -11.26
CA SER A 23 38.48 21.20 -10.41
C SER A 23 37.89 22.40 -11.17
N ARG A 24 36.69 22.26 -11.72
CA ARG A 24 35.73 23.37 -11.62
C ARG A 24 35.01 23.20 -10.28
N ARG A 25 35.68 23.52 -9.16
CA ARG A 25 34.95 23.73 -7.91
C ARG A 25 34.09 24.98 -8.11
N GLN A 26 32.79 24.79 -8.31
CA GLN A 26 31.87 25.93 -8.32
C GLN A 26 31.88 26.56 -6.93
N ASN A 27 32.21 27.84 -6.85
CA ASN A 27 32.01 28.61 -5.64
C ASN A 27 30.51 28.90 -5.50
N LEU A 28 29.80 28.00 -4.81
CA LEU A 28 28.37 28.11 -4.53
C LEU A 28 28.09 29.18 -3.48
N LYS A 29 26.97 29.89 -3.63
CA LYS A 29 26.38 30.76 -2.60
C LYS A 29 25.32 29.99 -1.85
N ILE A 30 25.60 29.68 -0.60
CA ILE A 30 24.79 28.79 0.23
C ILE A 30 24.20 29.59 1.38
N LEU A 31 22.91 29.39 1.65
CA LEU A 31 22.22 30.01 2.78
C LEU A 31 21.81 28.97 3.80
N GLY A 32 22.25 29.13 5.05
CA GLY A 32 21.76 28.39 6.21
C GLY A 32 20.67 29.18 6.96
N LEU A 33 19.45 28.65 7.06
CA LEU A 33 18.34 29.26 7.80
C LEU A 33 17.96 28.41 9.02
N PHE A 34 18.41 28.83 10.21
CA PHE A 34 18.24 28.09 11.47
C PHE A 34 17.59 28.94 12.57
N PRO A 35 16.28 29.17 12.48
CA PRO A 35 15.55 30.04 13.42
C PRO A 35 15.30 29.42 14.79
N HIS A 36 15.52 28.11 14.97
CA HIS A 36 15.24 27.44 16.23
C HIS A 36 16.32 27.77 17.28
N PRO A 37 15.96 28.26 18.49
CA PRO A 37 16.92 28.65 19.53
C PRO A 37 17.49 27.46 20.34
N GLY A 38 17.52 26.25 19.75
CA GLY A 38 18.06 25.04 20.37
C GLY A 38 19.52 24.79 20.01
N ILE A 39 20.44 24.93 20.97
CA ILE A 39 21.89 24.79 20.72
C ILE A 39 22.28 23.38 20.24
N SER A 40 21.62 22.34 20.74
CA SER A 40 21.85 20.96 20.32
C SER A 40 21.49 20.73 18.86
N HIS A 41 20.47 21.43 18.35
CA HIS A 41 20.06 21.34 16.95
C HIS A 41 21.14 21.99 16.08
N PHE A 42 21.59 23.18 16.47
CA PHE A 42 22.63 23.89 15.74
C PHE A 42 23.97 23.13 15.73
N HIS A 43 24.33 22.39 16.78
CA HIS A 43 25.52 21.53 16.76
C HIS A 43 25.50 20.42 15.68
N PHE A 44 24.33 20.03 15.18
CA PHE A 44 24.21 19.11 14.04
C PHE A 44 24.39 19.86 12.70
N PHE A 45 23.85 21.07 12.58
CA PHE A 45 23.90 21.86 11.34
C PHE A 45 25.25 22.57 11.13
N HIS A 46 25.85 23.08 12.21
CA HIS A 46 27.03 23.93 12.20
C HIS A 46 28.27 23.30 11.53
N PRO A 47 28.61 22.02 11.78
CA PRO A 47 29.72 21.36 11.08
C PRO A 47 29.55 21.32 9.56
N ILE A 48 28.30 21.16 9.08
CA ILE A 48 27.98 21.15 7.65
C ILE A 48 28.28 22.53 7.06
N MET A 49 27.77 23.59 7.67
CA MET A 49 27.95 24.96 7.19
C MET A 49 29.43 25.38 7.19
N ARG A 50 30.17 25.04 8.25
CA ARG A 50 31.62 25.31 8.32
C ARG A 50 32.40 24.56 7.26
N SER A 51 32.14 23.26 7.08
CA SER A 51 32.84 22.45 6.09
C SER A 51 32.60 22.97 4.68
N LEU A 52 31.38 23.42 4.35
CA LEU A 52 31.09 24.03 3.05
C LEU A 52 31.94 25.29 2.80
N ALA A 53 32.09 26.16 3.81
CA ALA A 53 32.95 27.34 3.71
C ALA A 53 34.44 26.97 3.60
N GLU A 54 34.91 26.00 4.40
CA GLU A 54 36.28 25.48 4.35
C GLU A 54 36.64 24.86 2.99
N HIS A 55 35.64 24.41 2.22
CA HIS A 55 35.80 23.91 0.86
C HIS A 55 35.71 24.98 -0.24
N GLY A 56 35.59 26.25 0.16
CA GLY A 56 35.67 27.42 -0.73
C GLY A 56 34.33 27.94 -1.24
N HIS A 57 33.21 27.56 -0.61
CA HIS A 57 31.89 28.14 -0.88
C HIS A 57 31.64 29.42 -0.06
N GLU A 58 30.79 30.30 -0.56
CA GLU A 58 30.28 31.46 0.19
C GLU A 58 29.05 31.04 0.99
N VAL A 59 29.15 31.00 2.31
CA VAL A 59 28.13 30.47 3.21
C VAL A 59 27.61 31.56 4.13
N THR A 60 26.34 31.93 3.97
CA THR A 60 25.65 32.86 4.88
C THR A 60 24.78 32.08 5.86
N VAL A 61 24.91 32.32 7.16
CA VAL A 61 24.16 31.59 8.20
C VAL A 61 23.33 32.54 9.05
N VAL A 62 22.02 32.32 9.07
CA VAL A 62 21.07 33.04 9.92
C VAL A 62 20.72 32.17 11.12
N SER A 63 21.18 32.53 12.32
CA SER A 63 20.93 31.74 13.54
C SER A 63 21.04 32.57 14.83
N HIS A 64 20.71 31.93 15.97
CA HIS A 64 20.96 32.47 17.32
C HIS A 64 22.38 32.21 17.83
N PHE A 65 23.23 31.51 17.06
CA PHE A 65 24.50 30.95 17.52
C PHE A 65 25.64 31.36 16.57
N PRO A 66 26.14 32.62 16.67
CA PRO A 66 27.22 33.07 15.80
C PRO A 66 28.52 32.30 16.07
N ASP A 67 29.30 32.06 15.03
CA ASP A 67 30.58 31.38 15.13
C ASP A 67 31.63 32.33 15.72
N LYS A 68 32.35 31.87 16.75
CA LYS A 68 33.41 32.66 17.40
C LYS A 68 34.70 32.72 16.58
N SER A 69 34.88 31.81 15.63
CA SER A 69 36.07 31.70 14.79
C SER A 69 35.68 31.16 13.40
N PRO A 70 34.93 31.94 12.61
CA PRO A 70 34.42 31.52 11.31
C PRO A 70 35.56 31.31 10.31
N PRO A 71 35.48 30.26 9.45
CA PRO A 71 36.40 30.12 8.33
C PRO A 71 36.16 31.20 7.26
N VAL A 72 37.12 31.36 6.34
CA VAL A 72 36.97 32.29 5.21
C VAL A 72 35.75 31.90 4.37
N GLY A 73 34.92 32.88 4.00
CA GLY A 73 33.68 32.67 3.25
C GLY A 73 32.45 32.36 4.11
N TYR A 74 32.58 32.32 5.43
CA TYR A 74 31.45 32.11 6.36
C TYR A 74 30.96 33.44 6.95
N HIS A 75 29.70 33.79 6.70
CA HIS A 75 29.09 35.06 7.11
C HIS A 75 27.91 34.82 8.07
N ASP A 76 28.05 35.22 9.33
CA ASP A 76 26.97 35.12 10.32
C ASP A 76 26.01 36.31 10.26
N ILE A 77 24.71 36.02 10.31
CA ILE A 77 23.64 36.97 10.56
C ILE A 77 22.94 36.57 11.85
N PHE A 78 23.20 37.34 12.91
CA PHE A 78 22.66 37.07 14.24
C PHE A 78 21.17 37.42 14.35
N LEU A 79 20.33 36.45 14.72
CA LEU A 79 18.89 36.66 14.92
C LEU A 79 18.54 37.42 16.21
N GLY A 80 19.38 37.34 17.25
CA GLY A 80 19.17 38.01 18.55
C GLY A 80 17.83 37.72 19.23
N GLY A 81 17.55 38.42 20.34
CA GLY A 81 16.18 38.64 20.87
C GLY A 81 15.40 37.46 21.49
N THR A 82 16.00 36.29 21.73
CA THR A 82 15.32 35.18 22.42
C THR A 82 16.29 34.44 23.34
N GLU A 83 15.84 34.07 24.54
CA GLU A 83 16.60 33.17 25.42
C GLU A 83 16.79 31.80 24.74
N THR A 84 18.01 31.27 24.78
CA THR A 84 18.31 29.95 24.24
C THR A 84 17.58 28.88 25.04
N LEU A 85 17.12 27.81 24.40
CA LEU A 85 16.39 26.73 25.09
C LEU A 85 17.27 25.83 25.98
N ALA A 86 18.52 26.19 26.24
CA ALA A 86 19.38 25.45 27.14
C ALA A 86 18.80 25.42 28.57
N ASN A 87 18.80 24.23 29.21
CA ASN A 87 18.30 24.02 30.57
C ASN A 87 16.84 24.52 30.78
N SER A 88 15.98 24.39 29.77
CA SER A 88 14.59 24.88 29.78
C SER A 88 13.54 23.86 30.24
N VAL A 89 13.91 22.57 30.35
CA VAL A 89 12.96 21.49 30.68
C VAL A 89 13.20 20.99 32.10
N ASP A 90 12.13 20.98 32.90
CA ASP A 90 12.15 20.48 34.27
C ASP A 90 12.09 18.95 34.33
N LEU A 91 12.98 18.33 35.10
CA LEU A 91 13.02 16.88 35.28
C LEU A 91 11.74 16.33 35.94
N GLN A 92 11.01 17.16 36.71
CA GLN A 92 9.73 16.79 37.34
C GLN A 92 8.63 16.44 36.34
N ILE A 93 8.69 16.99 35.12
CA ILE A 93 7.72 16.71 34.04
C ILE A 93 7.70 15.21 33.68
N PHE A 94 8.82 14.52 33.87
CA PHE A 94 8.98 13.11 33.52
C PHE A 94 8.60 12.14 34.66
N GLU A 95 8.26 12.63 35.86
CA GLU A 95 7.95 11.76 37.00
C GLU A 95 6.57 11.10 36.90
N ASN A 96 5.60 11.77 36.27
CA ASN A 96 4.22 11.31 36.11
C ASN A 96 3.85 11.10 34.64
N ARG A 97 4.72 10.43 33.88
CA ARG A 97 4.53 10.26 32.42
C ARG A 97 3.36 9.32 32.12
N ARG A 98 2.30 9.85 31.52
CA ARG A 98 1.15 9.08 31.02
C ARG A 98 1.26 8.85 29.52
N ILE A 99 0.55 7.84 29.02
CA ILE A 99 0.63 7.42 27.61
C ILE A 99 0.27 8.54 26.62
N TYR A 100 -0.54 9.54 27.00
CA TYR A 100 -0.96 10.65 26.15
C TYR A 100 -0.11 11.92 26.27
N ASN A 101 0.94 11.94 27.10
CA ASN A 101 1.74 13.15 27.34
C ASN A 101 2.46 13.64 26.06
N HIS A 102 2.75 12.77 25.11
CA HIS A 102 3.34 13.14 23.81
C HIS A 102 2.46 14.11 23.01
N PHE A 103 1.13 14.12 23.21
CA PHE A 103 0.25 15.12 22.62
C PHE A 103 0.38 16.50 23.29
N ILE A 104 0.73 16.55 24.57
CA ILE A 104 1.01 17.80 25.28
C ILE A 104 2.38 18.36 24.82
N GLU A 105 3.37 17.47 24.68
CA GLU A 105 4.70 17.80 24.14
C GLU A 105 4.59 18.40 22.72
N PHE A 106 3.64 17.93 21.89
CA PHE A 106 3.34 18.56 20.60
C PHE A 106 2.94 20.03 20.73
N PHE A 107 2.03 20.39 21.65
CA PHE A 107 1.60 21.78 21.80
C PHE A 107 2.72 22.71 22.30
N LEU A 108 3.65 22.18 23.10
CA LEU A 108 4.86 22.91 23.46
C LEU A 108 5.74 23.19 22.23
N LEU A 109 5.96 22.18 21.40
CA LEU A 109 6.72 22.34 20.15
C LEU A 109 6.04 23.30 19.18
N TYR A 110 4.71 23.25 19.08
CA TYR A 110 3.90 24.16 18.29
C TYR A 110 4.09 25.63 18.73
N GLU A 111 4.01 25.91 20.04
CA GLU A 111 4.23 27.26 20.56
C GLU A 111 5.66 27.75 20.30
N TRP A 112 6.67 26.90 20.50
CA TRP A 112 8.06 27.24 20.16
C TRP A 112 8.25 27.50 18.65
N GLY A 113 7.63 26.69 17.79
CA GLY A 113 7.70 26.86 16.34
C GLY A 113 7.06 28.17 15.89
N LYS A 114 5.89 28.49 16.46
CA LYS A 114 5.17 29.75 16.21
C LYS A 114 5.99 30.96 16.65
N MET A 115 6.59 30.91 17.84
CA MET A 115 7.45 31.98 18.35
C MET A 115 8.71 32.17 17.49
N ALA A 116 9.42 31.08 17.16
CA ALA A 116 10.62 31.13 16.31
C ALA A 116 10.32 31.69 14.91
N CYS A 117 9.20 31.27 14.31
CA CYS A 117 8.72 31.81 13.05
C CYS A 117 8.43 33.31 13.18
N ASN A 118 7.59 33.74 14.14
CA ASN A 118 7.22 35.14 14.30
C ASN A 118 8.44 36.05 14.60
N HIS A 119 9.37 35.59 15.43
CA HIS A 119 10.60 36.30 15.74
C HIS A 119 11.48 36.49 14.51
N THR A 120 11.77 35.41 13.79
CA THR A 120 12.62 35.44 12.59
C THR A 120 12.00 36.29 11.50
N ILE A 121 10.71 36.11 11.25
CA ILE A 121 9.97 36.87 10.25
C ILE A 121 9.95 38.37 10.58
N ARG A 122 10.02 38.79 11.85
CA ARG A 122 10.06 40.22 12.23
C ARG A 122 11.48 40.77 12.42
N SER A 123 12.50 39.93 12.36
CA SER A 123 13.88 40.32 12.63
C SER A 123 14.45 41.30 11.58
N GLU A 124 15.35 42.18 12.02
CA GLU A 124 16.17 42.99 11.13
C GLU A 124 17.12 42.11 10.32
N ALA A 125 17.60 41.00 10.89
CA ALA A 125 18.43 40.00 10.24
C ALA A 125 17.81 39.48 8.93
N LEU A 126 16.57 38.99 8.97
CA LEU A 126 15.89 38.54 7.76
C LEU A 126 15.62 39.69 6.80
N THR A 127 15.24 40.86 7.32
CA THR A 127 14.97 42.04 6.49
C THR A 127 16.24 42.50 5.76
N HIS A 128 17.39 42.44 6.41
CA HIS A 128 18.70 42.73 5.82
C HIS A 128 19.04 41.73 4.72
N LEU A 129 18.93 40.43 5.00
CA LEU A 129 19.16 39.36 4.01
C LEU A 129 18.31 39.55 2.75
N MET A 130 17.01 39.79 2.91
CA MET A 130 16.08 39.96 1.78
C MET A 130 16.39 41.22 0.96
N ARG A 131 16.93 42.29 1.58
CA ARG A 131 17.32 43.53 0.87
C ARG A 131 18.57 43.39 0.03
N GLN A 132 19.49 42.48 0.40
CA GLN A 132 20.73 42.27 -0.34
C GLN A 132 20.49 41.69 -1.74
N ASN A 133 19.30 41.13 -2.01
CA ASN A 133 18.90 40.54 -3.29
C ASN A 133 19.93 39.53 -3.84
N ILE A 134 20.55 38.76 -2.94
CA ILE A 134 21.53 37.73 -3.28
C ILE A 134 20.76 36.52 -3.82
N LYS A 135 21.15 36.07 -5.02
CA LYS A 135 20.72 34.77 -5.54
C LYS A 135 21.57 33.67 -4.91
N PHE A 136 20.93 32.78 -4.16
CA PHE A 136 21.54 31.59 -3.57
C PHE A 136 21.37 30.39 -4.50
N ASP A 137 22.35 29.50 -4.52
CA ASP A 137 22.32 28.26 -5.31
C ASP A 137 21.58 27.14 -4.56
N VAL A 138 21.64 27.13 -3.23
CA VAL A 138 20.94 26.16 -2.38
C VAL A 138 20.72 26.73 -0.97
N ILE A 139 19.59 26.37 -0.36
CA ILE A 139 19.22 26.74 1.01
C ILE A 139 19.18 25.50 1.88
N LEU A 140 19.95 25.52 2.97
CA LEU A 140 19.91 24.53 4.04
C LEU A 140 19.05 25.11 5.16
N MET A 141 17.99 24.42 5.56
CA MET A 141 17.15 24.89 6.68
C MET A 141 16.68 23.77 7.58
N GLU A 142 16.41 24.09 8.84
CA GLU A 142 15.82 23.11 9.74
C GLU A 142 14.36 22.80 9.40
N GLN A 143 14.04 21.50 9.34
CA GLN A 143 12.68 20.98 9.31
C GLN A 143 12.45 20.14 10.57
N PHE A 144 11.73 20.73 11.54
CA PHE A 144 11.46 20.14 12.84
C PHE A 144 10.03 20.43 13.32
N ASN A 145 9.82 21.55 14.02
CA ASN A 145 8.53 21.91 14.64
C ASN A 145 7.76 23.00 13.88
N THR A 146 8.33 23.55 12.81
CA THR A 146 7.65 24.49 11.90
C THR A 146 8.33 24.44 10.53
N ASP A 147 7.55 24.59 9.46
CA ASP A 147 8.05 24.73 8.08
C ASP A 147 8.04 26.21 7.60
N CYS A 148 7.92 27.16 8.53
CA CYS A 148 7.80 28.59 8.23
C CYS A 148 8.90 29.14 7.29
N MET A 149 10.13 28.64 7.38
CA MET A 149 11.23 29.10 6.51
C MET A 149 11.10 28.61 5.06
N MET A 150 10.23 27.63 4.76
CA MET A 150 9.91 27.27 3.37
C MET A 150 9.29 28.44 2.61
N GLY A 151 8.49 29.28 3.28
CA GLY A 151 7.95 30.50 2.68
C GLY A 151 9.05 31.50 2.30
N VAL A 152 10.07 31.65 3.14
CA VAL A 152 11.23 32.52 2.85
C VAL A 152 12.04 31.96 1.69
N ALA A 153 12.32 30.65 1.69
CA ALA A 153 13.03 30.01 0.58
C ALA A 153 12.29 30.12 -0.76
N HIS A 154 10.96 30.01 -0.74
CA HIS A 154 10.13 30.23 -1.93
C HIS A 154 10.32 31.64 -2.51
N LEU A 155 10.38 32.67 -1.65
CA LEU A 155 10.64 34.05 -2.08
C LEU A 155 12.05 34.25 -2.64
N LEU A 156 13.04 33.53 -2.09
CA LEU A 156 14.43 33.56 -2.56
C LEU A 156 14.68 32.72 -3.83
N ARG A 157 13.72 31.87 -4.22
CA ARG A 157 13.74 31.05 -5.45
C ARG A 157 14.99 30.17 -5.58
N ALA A 158 15.35 29.47 -4.50
CA ALA A 158 16.46 28.53 -4.47
C ALA A 158 15.99 27.15 -3.98
N PRO A 159 16.60 26.05 -4.46
CA PRO A 159 16.28 24.70 -4.01
C PRO A 159 16.62 24.51 -2.53
N VAL A 160 15.83 23.67 -1.85
CA VAL A 160 15.93 23.47 -0.40
C VAL A 160 16.41 22.07 -0.05
N ILE A 161 17.41 22.03 0.83
CA ILE A 161 17.79 20.84 1.61
C ILE A 161 17.24 21.03 3.02
N GLY A 162 16.38 20.12 3.45
CA GLY A 162 15.87 20.08 4.81
C GLY A 162 16.89 19.43 5.75
N LEU A 163 16.96 19.90 7.00
CA LEU A 163 17.78 19.29 8.03
C LEU A 163 16.90 18.96 9.24
N SER A 164 16.82 17.68 9.59
CA SER A 164 16.17 17.21 10.80
C SER A 164 17.22 16.93 11.87
N SER A 165 17.17 17.71 12.94
CA SER A 165 18.05 17.60 14.12
C SER A 165 17.85 16.32 14.93
N CYS A 166 16.81 15.54 14.63
CA CYS A 166 16.48 14.26 15.24
C CYS A 166 15.96 13.26 14.18
N ALA A 167 15.34 12.17 14.63
CA ALA A 167 14.64 11.25 13.74
C ALA A 167 13.50 11.95 12.98
N LEU A 168 13.10 11.41 11.82
CA LEU A 168 11.97 11.96 11.08
C LEU A 168 10.71 12.02 11.96
N MET A 169 10.11 13.21 12.02
CA MET A 169 8.83 13.44 12.68
C MET A 169 7.68 12.81 11.89
N PRO A 170 6.54 12.48 12.53
CA PRO A 170 5.39 11.88 11.84
C PRO A 170 4.89 12.66 10.60
N TRP A 171 5.07 13.97 10.59
CA TRP A 171 4.70 14.85 9.47
C TRP A 171 5.77 14.96 8.35
N HIS A 172 6.93 14.31 8.48
CA HIS A 172 7.99 14.34 7.45
C HIS A 172 7.88 13.21 6.42
N TYR A 173 7.34 12.06 6.79
CA TYR A 173 7.40 10.85 5.94
C TYR A 173 6.69 11.03 4.60
N GLU A 174 5.42 11.46 4.62
CA GLU A 174 4.59 11.59 3.40
C GLU A 174 5.18 12.63 2.43
N ARG A 175 5.68 13.77 2.95
CA ARG A 175 6.27 14.83 2.13
C ARG A 175 7.62 14.47 1.50
N MET A 176 8.30 13.44 2.01
CA MET A 176 9.51 12.89 1.40
C MET A 176 9.23 11.64 0.55
N GLY A 177 7.96 11.19 0.47
CA GLY A 177 7.59 9.97 -0.23
C GLY A 177 8.02 8.69 0.48
N SER A 178 8.27 8.76 1.79
CA SER A 178 8.63 7.60 2.61
C SER A 178 7.37 6.91 3.15
N PRO A 179 7.28 5.56 3.10
CA PRO A 179 6.15 4.83 3.65
C PRO A 179 6.05 5.01 5.17
N ILE A 180 4.83 5.20 5.67
CA ILE A 180 4.53 5.28 7.11
C ILE A 180 4.23 3.87 7.61
N ILE A 181 5.12 3.29 8.41
CA ILE A 181 4.99 1.91 8.91
C ILE A 181 5.02 1.87 10.45
N PRO A 182 3.93 2.31 11.11
CA PRO A 182 3.88 2.43 12.58
C PRO A 182 3.79 1.08 13.29
N SER A 183 3.77 -0.04 12.57
CA SER A 183 3.78 -1.38 13.18
C SER A 183 5.12 -1.75 13.81
N TYR A 184 6.22 -1.10 13.38
CA TYR A 184 7.55 -1.29 13.95
C TYR A 184 8.38 0.01 14.04
N ILE A 185 7.99 1.09 13.33
CA ILE A 185 8.66 2.40 13.46
C ILE A 185 7.98 3.18 14.61
N PRO A 186 8.64 3.38 15.76
CA PRO A 186 8.05 4.09 16.87
C PRO A 186 7.91 5.59 16.56
N ALA A 187 6.76 6.17 16.94
CA ALA A 187 6.56 7.61 16.94
C ALA A 187 7.51 8.24 17.97
N LEU A 188 8.24 9.27 17.53
CA LEU A 188 9.06 10.06 18.43
C LEU A 188 8.18 10.57 19.59
N PHE A 189 8.71 10.52 20.82
CA PHE A 189 8.03 10.84 22.10
C PHE A 189 7.17 9.74 22.76
N LEU A 190 6.76 8.68 22.06
CA LEU A 190 5.95 7.62 22.68
C LEU A 190 6.76 6.67 23.59
N GLY A 191 8.08 6.63 23.42
CA GLY A 191 8.99 5.79 24.23
C GLY A 191 8.85 4.29 23.99
N GLN A 192 8.29 3.89 22.85
CA GLN A 192 8.24 2.49 22.40
C GLN A 192 9.54 2.12 21.66
N SER A 193 9.93 0.85 21.74
CA SER A 193 10.99 0.28 20.90
C SER A 193 10.41 -0.24 19.58
N GLU A 194 11.25 -0.80 18.71
CA GLU A 194 10.80 -1.50 17.49
C GLU A 194 10.02 -2.79 17.81
N GLU A 195 10.32 -3.39 18.97
CA GLU A 195 9.62 -4.55 19.51
C GLU A 195 8.36 -4.15 20.27
N MET A 196 7.26 -3.98 19.54
CA MET A 196 5.96 -3.65 20.13
C MET A 196 5.01 -4.85 20.17
N SER A 197 4.34 -5.02 21.32
CA SER A 197 3.15 -5.88 21.44
C SER A 197 1.99 -5.33 20.60
N LEU A 198 0.95 -6.13 20.35
CA LEU A 198 -0.20 -5.68 19.55
C LEU A 198 -0.86 -4.39 20.10
N PRO A 199 -1.11 -4.24 21.41
CA PRO A 199 -1.57 -2.96 21.97
C PRO A 199 -0.55 -1.82 21.80
N GLY A 200 0.75 -2.11 21.92
CA GLY A 200 1.81 -1.14 21.69
C GLY A 200 1.80 -0.61 20.25
N ARG A 201 1.62 -1.50 19.26
CA ARG A 201 1.50 -1.15 17.84
C ARG A 201 0.27 -0.28 17.57
N LEU A 202 -0.87 -0.58 18.21
CA LEU A 202 -2.08 0.22 18.08
C LEU A 202 -1.89 1.62 18.69
N ALA A 203 -1.33 1.72 19.89
CA ALA A 203 -1.02 3.00 20.52
C ALA A 203 -0.06 3.82 19.65
N ASN A 204 0.99 3.17 19.11
CA ASN A 204 1.95 3.81 18.20
C ASN A 204 1.29 4.32 16.92
N TRP A 205 0.41 3.52 16.31
CA TRP A 205 -0.38 3.92 15.15
C TRP A 205 -1.24 5.16 15.46
N ILE A 206 -1.94 5.19 16.60
CA ILE A 206 -2.77 6.33 17.03
C ILE A 206 -1.91 7.57 17.24
N SER A 207 -0.79 7.46 17.95
CA SER A 207 0.13 8.57 18.21
C SER A 207 0.72 9.14 16.93
N PHE A 208 1.19 8.28 16.02
CA PHE A 208 1.80 8.70 14.77
C PHE A 208 0.83 9.52 13.91
N HIS A 209 -0.38 8.98 13.69
CA HIS A 209 -1.39 9.66 12.88
C HIS A 209 -1.98 10.88 13.59
N GLY A 210 -2.17 10.81 14.91
CA GLY A 210 -2.66 11.92 15.72
C GLY A 210 -1.71 13.12 15.69
N LEU A 211 -0.40 12.91 15.93
CA LEU A 211 0.61 13.96 15.87
C LEU A 211 0.73 14.59 14.48
N LYS A 212 0.65 13.76 13.43
CA LYS A 212 0.62 14.23 12.05
C LYS A 212 -0.58 15.14 11.76
N LEU A 213 -1.78 14.70 12.16
CA LEU A 213 -3.00 15.50 12.00
C LEU A 213 -2.90 16.81 12.79
N LEU A 214 -2.42 16.77 14.03
CA LEU A 214 -2.22 17.99 14.82
C LEU A 214 -1.25 18.96 14.13
N TYR A 215 -0.16 18.49 13.54
CA TYR A 215 0.75 19.34 12.78
C TYR A 215 0.07 20.04 11.59
N GLU A 216 -0.71 19.28 10.82
CA GLU A 216 -1.45 19.79 9.65
C GLU A 216 -2.56 20.78 10.03
N TYR A 217 -3.25 20.57 11.17
CA TYR A 217 -4.36 21.43 11.59
C TYR A 217 -3.94 22.64 12.43
N TYR A 218 -2.80 22.59 13.12
CA TYR A 218 -2.33 23.68 13.98
C TYR A 218 -1.07 24.35 13.46
N SER A 219 -0.01 23.59 13.19
CA SER A 219 1.32 24.16 12.89
C SER A 219 1.38 24.79 11.50
N VAL A 220 0.83 24.11 10.48
CA VAL A 220 0.80 24.62 9.10
C VAL A 220 -0.04 25.91 8.98
N PRO A 221 -1.30 25.97 9.47
CA PRO A 221 -2.10 27.19 9.37
C PRO A 221 -1.51 28.37 10.16
N ALA A 222 -0.87 28.11 11.31
CA ALA A 222 -0.23 29.16 12.09
C ALA A 222 0.97 29.78 11.34
N ALA A 223 1.81 28.94 10.72
CA ALA A 223 2.92 29.41 9.90
C ALA A 223 2.43 30.18 8.65
N ASP A 224 1.42 29.66 7.95
CA ASP A 224 0.78 30.32 6.81
C ASP A 224 0.25 31.72 7.20
N ALA A 225 -0.43 31.84 8.33
CA ALA A 225 -0.99 33.11 8.79
C ALA A 225 0.10 34.15 9.06
N ILE A 226 1.20 33.76 9.72
CA ILE A 226 2.34 34.66 10.01
C ILE A 226 3.00 35.12 8.70
N LEU A 227 3.24 34.21 7.76
CA LEU A 227 3.88 34.51 6.49
C LEU A 227 3.01 35.39 5.60
N ARG A 228 1.72 35.06 5.45
CA ARG A 228 0.79 35.86 4.64
C ARG A 228 0.56 37.25 5.21
N TYR A 229 0.62 37.40 6.54
CA TYR A 229 0.57 38.71 7.18
C TYR A 229 1.76 39.60 6.78
N LYS A 230 2.97 39.05 6.66
CA LYS A 230 4.17 39.84 6.28
C LYS A 230 4.33 39.99 4.77
N PHE A 231 4.13 38.94 3.99
CA PHE A 231 4.52 38.87 2.58
C PHE A 231 3.35 38.89 1.59
N GLY A 232 2.11 38.89 2.06
CA GLY A 232 0.90 38.94 1.23
C GLY A 232 0.16 37.60 1.11
N GLN A 233 -1.10 37.68 0.68
CA GLN A 233 -2.02 36.52 0.65
C GLN A 233 -1.71 35.50 -0.46
N ASP A 234 -0.94 35.89 -1.47
CA ASP A 234 -0.63 35.04 -2.64
C ASP A 234 0.43 33.96 -2.33
N LEU A 235 1.01 33.95 -1.13
CA LEU A 235 2.02 32.96 -0.76
C LEU A 235 1.39 31.54 -0.62
N PRO A 236 1.94 30.51 -1.29
CA PRO A 236 1.50 29.14 -1.13
C PRO A 236 1.60 28.66 0.32
N SER A 237 0.79 27.67 0.68
CA SER A 237 0.87 27.07 2.02
C SER A 237 2.22 26.43 2.25
N VAL A 238 2.80 26.59 3.45
CA VAL A 238 4.06 25.93 3.83
C VAL A 238 3.94 24.42 3.77
N GLY A 239 2.74 23.86 3.95
CA GLY A 239 2.49 22.42 3.79
C GLY A 239 2.70 21.92 2.36
N GLU A 240 2.38 22.76 1.36
CA GLU A 240 2.68 22.46 -0.04
C GLU A 240 4.15 22.74 -0.38
N LEU A 241 4.69 23.86 0.12
CA LEU A 241 6.10 24.19 -0.11
C LEU A 241 7.04 23.13 0.48
N ALA A 242 6.70 22.53 1.63
CA ALA A 242 7.50 21.48 2.25
C ALA A 242 7.66 20.23 1.38
N LYS A 243 6.73 19.96 0.44
CA LYS A 243 6.83 18.87 -0.54
C LYS A 243 7.92 19.10 -1.59
N GLU A 244 8.36 20.35 -1.76
CA GLU A 244 9.40 20.72 -2.71
C GLU A 244 10.83 20.52 -2.17
N THR A 245 10.96 20.01 -0.94
CA THR A 245 12.25 19.66 -0.34
C THR A 245 12.98 18.63 -1.22
N ALA A 246 14.16 18.98 -1.71
CA ALA A 246 14.92 18.13 -2.63
C ALA A 246 15.48 16.89 -1.91
N VAL A 247 16.12 17.12 -0.78
CA VAL A 247 16.75 16.11 0.08
C VAL A 247 16.55 16.53 1.54
N ILE A 248 16.37 15.57 2.45
CA ILE A 248 16.40 15.82 3.89
C ILE A 248 17.57 15.07 4.55
N PHE A 249 18.38 15.82 5.28
CA PHE A 249 19.44 15.28 6.14
C PHE A 249 18.88 14.99 7.52
N VAL A 250 19.04 13.76 8.01
CA VAL A 250 18.47 13.32 9.28
C VAL A 250 19.60 13.00 10.26
N ASN A 251 19.55 13.56 11.46
CA ASN A 251 20.48 13.26 12.54
C ASN A 251 20.20 11.89 13.17
N GLN A 252 20.29 10.84 12.36
CA GLN A 252 20.02 9.46 12.74
C GLN A 252 20.95 8.54 11.96
N HIS A 253 21.11 7.32 12.44
CA HIS A 253 21.80 6.26 11.72
C HIS A 253 21.14 4.94 12.09
N PHE A 254 20.81 4.12 11.10
CA PHE A 254 20.15 2.82 11.28
C PHE A 254 20.79 1.91 12.35
N SER A 255 22.09 2.07 12.64
CA SER A 255 22.74 1.28 13.70
C SER A 255 22.24 1.60 15.11
N LEU A 256 21.77 2.83 15.37
CA LEU A 256 21.19 3.23 16.67
C LEU A 256 19.69 3.02 16.75
N SER A 257 19.01 2.94 15.62
CA SER A 257 17.55 3.11 15.56
C SER A 257 16.86 2.17 14.58
N GLY A 258 17.53 1.06 14.29
CA GLY A 258 17.12 0.03 13.35
C GLY A 258 17.00 0.46 11.89
N PRO A 259 16.86 -0.52 10.98
CA PRO A 259 16.69 -0.29 9.55
C PRO A 259 15.30 0.24 9.23
N LYS A 260 15.22 1.19 8.28
CA LYS A 260 13.96 1.78 7.81
C LYS A 260 13.97 1.88 6.27
N PRO A 261 12.83 1.67 5.59
CA PRO A 261 12.69 1.87 4.16
C PRO A 261 12.62 3.37 3.87
N LEU A 262 13.78 3.99 3.68
CA LEU A 262 13.93 5.39 3.36
C LEU A 262 14.16 5.56 1.85
N PRO A 263 13.50 6.53 1.18
CA PRO A 263 13.82 6.86 -0.20
C PRO A 263 15.20 7.52 -0.28
N PRO A 264 15.86 7.53 -1.45
CA PRO A 264 17.19 8.14 -1.62
C PRO A 264 17.26 9.64 -1.26
N SER A 265 16.13 10.33 -1.27
CA SER A 265 15.99 11.73 -0.84
C SER A 265 16.07 11.93 0.68
N VAL A 266 16.13 10.86 1.48
CA VAL A 266 16.34 10.91 2.93
C VAL A 266 17.72 10.36 3.25
N VAL A 267 18.61 11.21 3.74
CA VAL A 267 20.03 10.88 3.97
C VAL A 267 20.34 10.92 5.45
N GLU A 268 20.77 9.79 5.99
CA GLU A 268 21.14 9.65 7.40
C GLU A 268 22.57 10.16 7.65
N LEU A 269 22.69 11.25 8.42
CA LEU A 269 23.97 11.90 8.75
C LEU A 269 24.31 11.81 10.25
N GLY A 270 23.85 10.76 10.93
CA GLY A 270 24.08 10.55 12.36
C GLY A 270 25.56 10.67 12.75
N GLY A 271 25.82 11.46 13.79
CA GLY A 271 27.15 11.64 14.39
C GLY A 271 28.02 12.71 13.77
N ILE A 272 27.50 13.58 12.90
CA ILE A 272 28.28 14.66 12.29
C ILE A 272 28.84 15.68 13.31
N HIS A 273 28.21 15.79 14.48
CA HIS A 273 28.68 16.61 15.60
C HIS A 273 29.93 16.04 16.28
N ILE A 274 30.28 14.79 16.01
CA ILE A 274 31.43 14.11 16.61
C ILE A 274 32.69 14.51 15.85
N GLN A 275 33.32 15.57 16.31
CA GLN A 275 34.55 16.14 15.74
C GLN A 275 35.81 15.57 16.42
N LYS A 276 37.01 15.99 15.98
CA LYS A 276 38.30 15.57 16.59
C LYS A 276 38.43 16.07 18.04
N ALA A 277 39.09 15.28 18.91
CA ALA A 277 39.23 15.59 20.34
C ALA A 277 40.01 16.86 20.58
N LYS A 278 39.51 17.69 21.49
CA LYS A 278 40.25 18.85 22.01
C LYS A 278 40.85 18.49 23.37
N PRO A 279 42.02 19.05 23.73
CA PRO A 279 42.57 18.90 25.07
C PRO A 279 41.58 19.40 26.13
N LEU A 280 41.47 18.66 27.24
CA LEU A 280 40.66 19.07 28.39
C LEU A 280 41.36 20.20 29.16
N ASP A 281 40.59 20.96 29.94
CA ASP A 281 41.16 21.92 30.88
C ASP A 281 42.05 21.19 31.91
N VAL A 282 43.03 21.92 32.46
CA VAL A 282 44.09 21.35 33.32
C VAL A 282 43.51 20.69 34.58
N GLU A 283 42.44 21.25 35.14
CA GLU A 283 41.82 20.77 36.37
C GLU A 283 41.08 19.44 36.13
N LEU A 284 40.25 19.40 35.10
CA LEU A 284 39.49 18.23 34.70
C LEU A 284 40.40 17.11 34.19
N GLN A 285 41.44 17.46 33.42
CA GLN A 285 42.46 16.51 32.99
C GLN A 285 43.14 15.86 34.20
N ARG A 286 43.62 16.66 35.17
CA ARG A 286 44.21 16.16 36.42
C ARG A 286 43.22 15.32 37.23
N PHE A 287 41.94 15.70 37.26
CA PHE A 287 40.91 14.92 37.97
C PHE A 287 40.73 13.53 37.36
N ILE A 288 40.71 13.44 36.03
CA ILE A 288 40.57 12.18 35.29
C ILE A 288 41.84 11.34 35.37
N ASP A 289 43.02 11.95 35.20
CA ASP A 289 44.30 11.25 35.21
C ASP A 289 44.62 10.62 36.56
N ASN A 290 44.16 11.23 37.65
CA ASN A 290 44.30 10.66 38.99
C ASN A 290 43.21 9.63 39.37
N ALA A 291 42.33 9.25 38.44
CA ALA A 291 41.36 8.18 38.66
C ALA A 291 42.02 6.81 38.44
N GLU A 292 42.39 6.13 39.52
CA GLU A 292 42.98 4.78 39.50
C GLU A 292 41.97 3.73 38.99
N TYR A 293 40.73 3.79 39.52
CA TYR A 293 39.65 2.85 39.19
C TYR A 293 38.80 3.27 37.99
N GLY A 294 39.17 4.36 37.31
CA GLY A 294 38.42 4.94 36.19
C GLY A 294 37.37 5.97 36.58
N VAL A 295 36.68 6.50 35.56
CA VAL A 295 35.76 7.63 35.67
C VAL A 295 34.35 7.25 35.19
N ILE A 296 33.33 7.74 35.91
CA ILE A 296 31.93 7.68 35.51
C ILE A 296 31.48 9.10 35.16
N LEU A 297 30.93 9.28 33.96
CA LEU A 297 30.34 10.56 33.55
C LEU A 297 28.83 10.50 33.71
N ILE A 298 28.23 11.56 34.25
CA ILE A 298 26.79 11.66 34.47
C ILE A 298 26.25 12.95 33.81
N SER A 299 25.31 12.83 32.86
CA SER A 299 24.76 13.97 32.10
C SER A 299 23.32 13.74 31.59
N TRP A 300 22.47 14.76 31.77
CA TRP A 300 21.07 14.80 31.29
C TRP A 300 20.91 15.64 30.02
N GLY A 301 22.02 15.92 29.31
CA GLY A 301 22.00 16.68 28.07
C GLY A 301 21.87 18.20 28.31
N SER A 302 21.64 18.94 27.23
CA SER A 302 21.63 20.41 27.21
C SER A 302 20.28 21.03 27.57
N MET A 303 19.19 20.26 27.57
CA MET A 303 17.82 20.77 27.74
C MET A 303 17.24 20.54 29.14
N ILE A 304 17.58 19.41 29.78
CA ILE A 304 17.02 19.00 31.07
C ILE A 304 17.84 19.60 32.21
N ARG A 305 17.17 20.24 33.17
CA ARG A 305 17.77 20.71 34.42
C ARG A 305 17.93 19.56 35.40
N ALA A 306 19.17 19.13 35.65
CA ALA A 306 19.42 18.06 36.62
C ALA A 306 19.16 18.54 38.06
N GLU A 307 19.32 19.83 38.33
CA GLU A 307 19.09 20.43 39.65
C GLU A 307 17.65 20.32 40.18
N THR A 308 16.66 20.18 39.30
CA THR A 308 15.24 20.09 39.72
C THR A 308 14.84 18.68 40.15
N MET A 309 15.80 17.74 40.13
CA MET A 309 15.64 16.39 40.63
C MET A 309 15.23 16.39 42.11
N PRO A 310 14.22 15.58 42.51
CA PRO A 310 13.82 15.51 43.91
C PRO A 310 15.00 15.15 44.83
N ALA A 311 15.03 15.79 46.00
CA ALA A 311 16.10 15.63 46.97
C ALA A 311 16.40 14.15 47.30
N ALA A 312 15.39 13.31 47.44
CA ALA A 312 15.56 11.88 47.71
C ALA A 312 16.36 11.14 46.61
N LYS A 313 16.11 11.46 45.33
CA LYS A 313 16.84 10.86 44.20
C LYS A 313 18.27 11.38 44.11
N ARG A 314 18.44 12.71 44.24
CA ARG A 314 19.76 13.37 44.29
C ARG A 314 20.62 12.77 45.41
N ASP A 315 20.07 12.68 46.62
CA ASP A 315 20.77 12.17 47.80
C ASP A 315 21.09 10.68 47.65
N GLY A 316 20.20 9.92 47.01
CA GLY A 316 20.46 8.54 46.62
C GLY A 316 21.69 8.40 45.70
N ILE A 317 21.78 9.22 44.65
CA ILE A 317 22.92 9.24 43.73
C ILE A 317 24.20 9.63 44.48
N VAL A 318 24.17 10.72 45.26
CA VAL A 318 25.31 11.18 46.06
C VAL A 318 25.80 10.11 47.03
N LYS A 319 24.89 9.42 47.74
CA LYS A 319 25.21 8.34 48.66
C LYS A 319 25.79 7.11 47.96
N ALA A 320 25.31 6.79 46.76
CA ALA A 320 25.87 5.73 45.94
C ALA A 320 27.29 6.08 45.47
N VAL A 321 27.50 7.29 44.93
CA VAL A 321 28.80 7.77 44.46
C VAL A 321 29.84 7.75 45.57
N LYS A 322 29.49 8.16 46.80
CA LYS A 322 30.41 8.12 47.95
C LYS A 322 30.98 6.72 48.25
N ARG A 323 30.29 5.65 47.84
CA ARG A 323 30.72 4.25 48.05
C ARG A 323 31.57 3.70 46.90
N LEU A 324 31.65 4.41 45.78
CA LEU A 324 32.39 3.99 44.60
C LEU A 324 33.88 4.32 44.72
N LYS A 325 34.73 3.42 44.24
CA LYS A 325 36.18 3.66 44.11
C LYS A 325 36.52 4.54 42.91
N GLN A 326 35.60 4.60 41.94
CA GLN A 326 35.69 5.43 40.75
C GLN A 326 35.52 6.90 41.09
N ARG A 327 36.11 7.77 40.26
CA ARG A 327 35.78 9.20 40.26
C ARG A 327 34.56 9.46 39.41
N VAL A 328 33.76 10.45 39.77
CA VAL A 328 32.49 10.75 39.11
C VAL A 328 32.48 12.20 38.66
N ILE A 329 32.17 12.43 37.39
CA ILE A 329 31.96 13.78 36.83
C ILE A 329 30.47 13.92 36.57
N TRP A 330 29.85 14.97 37.10
CA TRP A 330 28.42 15.21 36.96
C TRP A 330 28.16 16.62 36.40
N LYS A 331 27.49 16.71 35.24
CA LYS A 331 26.91 17.98 34.76
C LYS A 331 25.83 18.44 35.74
N TRP A 332 26.04 19.59 36.38
CA TRP A 332 25.15 20.14 37.40
C TRP A 332 25.05 21.66 37.25
N GLU A 333 23.83 22.19 37.20
CA GLU A 333 23.59 23.58 36.84
C GLU A 333 23.96 24.60 37.94
N ASN A 334 24.04 24.18 39.21
CA ASN A 334 24.45 25.03 40.33
C ASN A 334 25.96 24.95 40.63
N ASP A 335 26.51 26.01 41.23
CA ASP A 335 27.91 26.02 41.67
C ASP A 335 28.17 25.12 42.90
N THR A 336 27.10 24.72 43.60
CA THR A 336 27.17 23.86 44.79
C THR A 336 26.22 22.66 44.70
N LEU A 337 26.61 21.58 45.36
CA LEU A 337 25.82 20.35 45.51
C LEU A 337 25.86 19.91 46.98
N LEU A 338 24.69 19.77 47.60
CA LEU A 338 24.57 19.36 48.99
C LEU A 338 25.18 17.96 49.21
N ASN A 339 25.99 17.80 50.26
CA ASN A 339 26.66 16.54 50.62
C ASN A 339 27.58 15.95 49.52
N LYS A 340 28.10 16.80 48.63
CA LYS A 340 29.03 16.40 47.56
C LYS A 340 30.26 15.65 48.13
N PRO A 341 30.56 14.43 47.66
CA PRO A 341 31.72 13.67 48.11
C PRO A 341 32.99 14.07 47.33
N ASP A 342 34.16 13.81 47.91
CA ASP A 342 35.46 14.19 47.32
C ASP A 342 35.76 13.50 45.99
N ASN A 343 35.22 12.29 45.77
CA ASN A 343 35.37 11.55 44.52
C ASN A 343 34.43 12.04 43.41
N MET A 344 33.68 13.14 43.61
CA MET A 344 32.81 13.74 42.62
C MET A 344 33.41 15.07 42.10
N TYR A 345 33.16 15.40 40.84
CA TYR A 345 33.42 16.70 40.21
C TYR A 345 32.10 17.21 39.61
N ILE A 346 31.79 18.50 39.79
CA ILE A 346 30.57 19.10 39.24
C ILE A 346 30.93 20.28 38.35
N SER A 347 30.21 20.46 37.25
CA SER A 347 30.33 21.65 36.40
C SER A 347 29.04 21.94 35.66
N LYS A 348 28.77 23.23 35.44
CA LYS A 348 27.65 23.73 34.64
C LYS A 348 27.76 23.29 33.18
N TRP A 349 28.98 23.26 32.66
CA TRP A 349 29.27 22.87 31.28
C TRP A 349 30.47 21.94 31.22
N LEU A 350 30.31 20.83 30.50
CA LEU A 350 31.35 19.82 30.35
C LEU A 350 31.66 19.62 28.87
N PRO A 351 32.94 19.47 28.49
CA PRO A 351 33.32 18.96 27.16
C PRO A 351 33.00 17.45 27.07
N GLN A 352 31.71 17.11 27.08
CA GLN A 352 31.18 15.75 27.25
C GLN A 352 31.86 14.75 26.31
N ARG A 353 31.96 15.10 25.04
CA ARG A 353 32.54 14.24 23.99
C ARG A 353 34.04 13.98 24.17
N ASP A 354 34.80 14.98 24.63
CA ASP A 354 36.23 14.84 24.91
C ASP A 354 36.45 13.98 26.16
N ILE A 355 35.60 14.14 27.19
CA ILE A 355 35.60 13.28 28.38
C ILE A 355 35.24 11.84 28.00
N LEU A 356 34.15 11.62 27.25
CA LEU A 356 33.69 10.27 26.86
C LEU A 356 34.74 9.50 26.08
N CYS A 357 35.53 10.17 25.24
CA CYS A 357 36.58 9.53 24.47
C CYS A 357 37.90 9.36 25.24
N HIS A 358 37.96 9.77 26.51
CA HIS A 358 39.13 9.54 27.35
C HIS A 358 39.23 8.08 27.80
N PRO A 359 40.40 7.40 27.71
CA PRO A 359 40.55 5.97 27.98
C PRO A 359 40.21 5.52 29.42
N LYS A 360 40.21 6.48 30.37
CA LYS A 360 39.83 6.24 31.77
C LYS A 360 38.32 6.28 32.03
N VAL A 361 37.50 6.79 31.11
CA VAL A 361 36.04 6.75 31.27
C VAL A 361 35.53 5.33 31.03
N LYS A 362 34.79 4.79 31.99
CA LYS A 362 34.31 3.41 31.97
C LYS A 362 32.82 3.31 31.74
N ILE A 363 32.05 4.30 32.18
CA ILE A 363 30.59 4.28 32.16
C ILE A 363 30.06 5.70 31.91
N PHE A 364 29.03 5.81 31.08
CA PHE A 364 28.24 7.01 30.90
C PHE A 364 26.82 6.81 31.45
N MET A 365 26.45 7.54 32.50
CA MET A 365 25.10 7.56 33.04
C MET A 365 24.32 8.72 32.44
N THR A 366 23.20 8.43 31.78
CA THR A 366 22.45 9.46 31.03
C THR A 366 20.96 9.14 30.88
N HIS A 367 20.18 10.16 30.52
CA HIS A 367 18.81 10.07 30.02
C HIS A 367 18.71 9.47 28.60
N ALA A 368 19.85 9.16 27.98
CA ALA A 368 19.99 8.58 26.65
C ALA A 368 19.48 9.45 25.49
N GLY A 369 19.70 10.77 25.59
CA GLY A 369 19.52 11.67 24.46
C GLY A 369 20.37 11.28 23.24
N LEU A 370 19.86 11.57 22.04
CA LEU A 370 20.43 11.18 20.75
C LEU A 370 21.93 11.51 20.60
N MET A 371 22.33 12.75 20.89
CA MET A 371 23.72 13.19 20.73
C MET A 371 24.66 12.48 21.70
N GLY A 372 24.33 12.44 22.99
CA GLY A 372 25.16 11.79 24.01
C GLY A 372 25.28 10.28 23.80
N SER A 373 24.20 9.63 23.34
CA SER A 373 24.22 8.22 22.97
C SER A 373 25.11 7.96 21.75
N SER A 374 25.06 8.85 20.74
CA SER A 374 25.94 8.77 19.56
C SER A 374 27.41 8.94 19.93
N GLU A 375 27.73 9.88 20.85
CA GLU A 375 29.10 10.10 21.34
C GLU A 375 29.61 8.90 22.14
N ALA A 376 28.82 8.38 23.08
CA ALA A 376 29.18 7.22 23.86
C ALA A 376 29.36 5.98 22.99
N ALA A 377 28.48 5.78 21.99
CA ALA A 377 28.65 4.74 20.99
C ALA A 377 29.96 4.94 20.21
N TYR A 378 30.23 6.12 19.67
CA TYR A 378 31.47 6.40 18.94
C TYR A 378 32.73 6.14 19.80
N CYS A 379 32.75 6.60 21.04
CA CYS A 379 33.87 6.41 21.96
C CYS A 379 33.94 4.98 22.54
N GLY A 380 32.92 4.14 22.34
CA GLY A 380 32.88 2.76 22.83
C GLY A 380 32.60 2.63 24.33
N VAL A 381 31.93 3.63 24.92
CA VAL A 381 31.63 3.69 26.37
C VAL A 381 30.26 3.09 26.66
N PRO A 382 30.16 2.09 27.57
CA PRO A 382 28.89 1.57 28.05
C PRO A 382 27.99 2.63 28.69
N ILE A 383 26.68 2.53 28.44
CA ILE A 383 25.67 3.47 28.94
C ILE A 383 24.84 2.83 30.05
N ILE A 384 24.68 3.53 31.19
CA ILE A 384 23.62 3.28 32.16
C ILE A 384 22.50 4.28 31.88
N ALA A 385 21.39 3.80 31.31
CA ALA A 385 20.27 4.63 30.94
C ALA A 385 19.20 4.66 32.03
N THR A 386 18.72 5.85 32.38
CA THR A 386 17.39 6.03 33.00
C THR A 386 16.41 6.23 31.85
N PRO A 387 15.47 5.29 31.60
CA PRO A 387 15.02 4.95 30.25
C PRO A 387 14.28 6.11 29.56
N ILE A 388 14.85 6.58 28.44
CA ILE A 388 14.09 7.17 27.32
C ILE A 388 14.54 6.56 25.97
N TYR A 389 15.79 6.10 25.79
CA TYR A 389 16.21 5.36 24.58
C TYR A 389 17.36 4.39 24.93
N HIS A 390 17.31 3.11 24.57
CA HIS A 390 18.49 2.27 24.70
C HIS A 390 18.50 1.17 23.66
N GLU A 391 19.62 1.03 22.93
CA GLU A 391 20.19 -0.25 22.51
C GLU A 391 21.64 -0.11 21.99
N ASN A 392 22.51 -1.01 22.48
CA ASN A 392 23.79 -1.49 21.93
C ASN A 392 24.85 -0.50 21.39
N ALA A 393 25.48 0.26 22.29
CA ALA A 393 26.59 1.18 22.00
C ALA A 393 27.81 0.58 21.24
N LYS A 394 28.13 -0.71 21.40
CA LYS A 394 29.32 -1.32 20.75
C LYS A 394 29.12 -1.64 19.27
N ALA A 395 28.00 -2.25 18.90
CA ALA A 395 27.68 -2.54 17.49
C ALA A 395 27.48 -1.25 16.69
N VAL A 396 26.85 -0.25 17.33
CA VAL A 396 26.75 1.11 16.81
C VAL A 396 28.12 1.73 16.58
N SER A 397 29.03 1.65 17.56
CA SER A 397 30.40 2.18 17.45
C SER A 397 31.09 1.67 16.19
N TYR A 398 31.02 0.35 15.97
CA TYR A 398 31.62 -0.29 14.83
C TYR A 398 31.05 0.26 13.52
N ALA A 399 29.72 0.31 13.39
CA ALA A 399 29.06 0.83 12.19
C ALA A 399 29.37 2.32 11.92
N TYR A 400 29.42 3.15 12.97
CA TYR A 400 29.78 4.57 12.83
C TYR A 400 31.21 4.78 12.35
N LYS A 401 32.14 3.89 12.73
CA LYS A 401 33.57 3.95 12.35
C LYS A 401 33.87 3.34 10.99
N HIS A 402 33.05 2.40 10.52
CA HIS A 402 33.30 1.63 9.29
C HIS A 402 32.30 1.98 8.17
N ARG A 403 31.72 3.18 8.19
CA ARG A 403 30.88 3.67 7.09
C ARG A 403 31.73 3.94 5.83
N PRO A 404 31.20 3.71 4.61
CA PRO A 404 31.96 3.89 3.37
C PRO A 404 32.45 5.33 3.11
N GLN A 405 31.70 6.33 3.57
CA GLN A 405 32.02 7.75 3.51
C GLN A 405 31.66 8.41 4.84
N THR A 406 32.43 9.42 5.26
CA THR A 406 32.11 10.16 6.48
C THR A 406 30.81 10.95 6.33
N ALA A 407 30.11 11.23 7.44
CA ALA A 407 28.88 12.02 7.39
C ALA A 407 29.07 13.39 6.72
N ILE A 408 30.24 14.01 6.90
CA ILE A 408 30.53 15.33 6.33
C ILE A 408 30.78 15.26 4.82
N GLU A 409 31.52 14.25 4.34
CA GLU A 409 31.73 14.02 2.89
C GLU A 409 30.40 13.73 2.19
N THR A 410 29.55 12.89 2.79
CA THR A 410 28.21 12.60 2.26
C THR A 410 27.35 13.87 2.21
N ALA A 411 27.35 14.68 3.27
CA ALA A 411 26.60 15.93 3.31
C ALA A 411 27.01 16.88 2.18
N MET A 412 28.32 17.07 2.00
CA MET A 412 28.86 17.97 0.98
C MET A 412 28.50 17.51 -0.43
N TRP A 413 28.68 16.22 -0.73
CA TRP A 413 28.33 15.68 -2.03
C TRP A 413 26.86 15.94 -2.39
N TRP A 414 25.96 15.75 -1.42
CA TRP A 414 24.54 16.01 -1.62
C TRP A 414 24.21 17.49 -1.81
N VAL A 415 24.88 18.39 -1.09
CA VAL A 415 24.72 19.84 -1.26
C VAL A 415 25.15 20.27 -2.66
N GLU A 416 26.31 19.83 -3.11
CA GLU A 416 26.82 20.12 -4.46
C GLU A 416 25.92 19.50 -5.53
N TYR A 417 25.44 18.27 -5.34
CA TYR A 417 24.54 17.59 -6.27
C TYR A 417 23.20 18.31 -6.42
N VAL A 418 22.56 18.71 -5.31
CA VAL A 418 21.29 19.44 -5.34
C VAL A 418 21.44 20.78 -6.03
N ALA A 419 22.55 21.50 -5.78
CA ALA A 419 22.85 22.75 -6.46
C ALA A 419 23.09 22.54 -7.97
N ALA A 420 23.88 21.54 -8.35
CA ALA A 420 24.21 21.24 -9.75
C ALA A 420 23.00 20.77 -10.57
N THR A 421 21.99 20.17 -9.92
CA THR A 421 20.80 19.61 -10.56
C THR A 421 19.54 20.47 -10.40
N ASP A 422 19.67 21.67 -9.80
CA ASP A 422 18.57 22.58 -9.51
C ASP A 422 17.40 21.90 -8.78
N GLY A 423 17.73 21.25 -7.65
CA GLY A 423 16.73 20.64 -6.77
C GLY A 423 16.58 19.12 -6.87
N ALA A 424 17.54 18.41 -7.47
CA ALA A 424 17.59 16.94 -7.50
C ALA A 424 16.27 16.27 -7.92
N ASN A 425 15.63 16.80 -8.97
CA ASN A 425 14.26 16.42 -9.36
C ASN A 425 14.06 14.90 -9.62
N LEU A 426 15.12 14.18 -10.00
CA LEU A 426 15.08 12.72 -10.18
C LEU A 426 14.83 11.92 -8.88
N LEU A 427 15.03 12.55 -7.72
CA LEU A 427 14.85 11.92 -6.40
C LEU A 427 13.48 12.20 -5.78
N LYS A 428 12.69 13.08 -6.41
CA LYS A 428 11.34 13.38 -5.94
C LYS A 428 10.43 12.21 -6.25
N SER A 429 9.93 11.56 -5.20
CA SER A 429 8.94 10.50 -5.36
C SER A 429 7.62 11.08 -5.87
N HIS A 430 7.06 10.47 -6.91
CA HIS A 430 5.72 10.82 -7.41
C HIS A 430 4.64 10.65 -6.33
N SER A 431 4.90 9.81 -5.33
CA SER A 431 3.99 9.57 -4.21
C SER A 431 3.70 10.81 -3.36
N VAL A 432 4.58 11.81 -3.38
CA VAL A 432 4.44 13.07 -2.63
C VAL A 432 3.21 13.88 -3.07
N HIS A 433 2.84 13.79 -4.36
CA HIS A 433 1.72 14.53 -4.94
C HIS A 433 0.47 13.66 -5.16
N MET A 434 0.50 12.39 -4.75
CA MET A 434 -0.65 11.49 -4.84
C MET A 434 -1.67 11.82 -3.75
N SER A 435 -2.96 11.67 -4.05
CA SER A 435 -3.98 11.79 -3.02
C SER A 435 -3.84 10.65 -2.01
N ARG A 436 -4.18 10.90 -0.74
CA ARG A 436 -4.16 9.87 0.32
C ARG A 436 -4.94 8.62 -0.04
N PHE A 437 -6.06 8.82 -0.74
CA PHE A 437 -6.86 7.70 -1.21
C PHE A 437 -6.06 6.83 -2.17
N ILE A 438 -5.30 7.42 -3.11
CA ILE A 438 -4.47 6.64 -4.03
C ILE A 438 -3.27 6.03 -3.29
N TYR A 439 -2.61 6.79 -2.40
CA TYR A 439 -1.42 6.34 -1.67
C TYR A 439 -1.66 5.13 -0.74
N TYR A 440 -2.84 5.04 -0.12
CA TYR A 440 -3.18 3.95 0.83
C TYR A 440 -4.08 2.86 0.24
N ARG A 441 -4.47 2.96 -1.03
CA ARG A 441 -5.41 2.01 -1.63
C ARG A 441 -4.72 0.71 -2.01
N LYS A 442 -4.79 -0.29 -1.13
CA LYS A 442 -4.74 -1.68 -1.57
C LYS A 442 -6.08 -2.04 -2.21
N SER A 443 -6.15 -2.04 -3.53
CA SER A 443 -7.34 -2.52 -4.24
C SER A 443 -6.97 -3.28 -5.49
N ALA A 444 -6.85 -4.60 -5.37
CA ALA A 444 -7.09 -5.48 -6.51
C ALA A 444 -8.57 -5.79 -6.57
N LEU A 445 -9.22 -5.37 -7.65
CA LEU A 445 -10.64 -5.58 -7.86
C LEU A 445 -10.83 -5.86 -9.35
N PHE A 446 -11.05 -7.12 -9.68
CA PHE A 446 -11.05 -7.63 -11.05
C PHE A 446 -12.43 -7.48 -11.75
N ARG A 447 -12.38 -7.30 -13.08
CA ARG A 447 -13.33 -7.78 -14.12
C ARG A 447 -12.44 -7.96 -15.39
N LEU A 448 -12.63 -8.88 -16.35
CA LEU A 448 -13.78 -9.14 -17.22
C LEU A 448 -13.64 -10.38 -18.11
N SER A 449 -14.61 -11.30 -18.11
CA SER A 449 -15.24 -11.79 -19.35
C SER A 449 -16.47 -12.72 -19.12
N HIS A 450 -17.32 -12.95 -20.14
CA HIS A 450 -18.60 -13.70 -20.17
C HIS A 450 -18.58 -14.79 -21.24
N ASP A 451 -17.65 -14.77 -22.19
CA ASP A 451 -17.46 -15.86 -23.14
C ASP A 451 -16.01 -16.37 -23.02
N LEU A 452 -15.60 -16.67 -21.80
CA LEU A 452 -14.19 -16.96 -21.45
C LEU A 452 -13.67 -18.29 -22.03
N GLN A 453 -14.49 -19.09 -22.71
CA GLN A 453 -14.18 -20.49 -22.96
C GLN A 453 -14.50 -20.92 -24.40
N PHE A 454 -13.53 -21.62 -24.99
CA PHE A 454 -13.71 -22.45 -26.18
C PHE A 454 -14.40 -23.75 -25.77
N GLN A 455 -15.38 -24.24 -26.55
CA GLN A 455 -16.05 -25.52 -26.25
C GLN A 455 -15.00 -26.63 -26.04
N PHE A 456 -15.03 -27.33 -24.92
CA PHE A 456 -14.09 -28.42 -24.73
C PHE A 456 -14.50 -29.59 -25.62
N GLU A 457 -13.56 -30.04 -26.44
CA GLU A 457 -13.81 -31.01 -27.49
C GLU A 457 -12.86 -32.20 -27.38
N LYS A 458 -13.33 -33.36 -27.84
CA LYS A 458 -12.47 -34.54 -27.93
C LYS A 458 -11.28 -34.26 -28.84
N PRO A 459 -10.05 -34.65 -28.46
CA PRO A 459 -8.86 -34.40 -29.26
C PRO A 459 -9.00 -34.89 -30.70
N GLY A 460 -8.62 -34.04 -31.65
CA GLY A 460 -8.71 -34.31 -33.08
C GLY A 460 -10.15 -34.38 -33.63
N ARG A 461 -11.13 -33.76 -32.98
CA ARG A 461 -12.48 -33.57 -33.56
C ARG A 461 -12.45 -32.57 -34.72
N ARG A 462 -11.64 -31.51 -34.60
CA ARG A 462 -11.31 -30.55 -35.65
C ARG A 462 -9.81 -30.61 -35.91
N SER A 463 -9.42 -31.42 -36.89
CA SER A 463 -8.01 -31.67 -37.23
C SER A 463 -7.31 -30.47 -37.87
N ASP A 464 -8.10 -29.54 -38.42
CA ASP A 464 -7.69 -28.30 -39.08
C ASP A 464 -7.41 -27.15 -38.11
N VAL A 465 -7.79 -27.28 -36.83
CA VAL A 465 -7.66 -26.22 -35.82
C VAL A 465 -6.49 -26.50 -34.87
N CYS A 466 -5.71 -25.47 -34.55
CA CYS A 466 -4.54 -25.56 -33.69
C CYS A 466 -4.66 -24.68 -32.43
N TYR A 467 -3.70 -24.82 -31.50
CA TYR A 467 -3.74 -24.09 -30.23
C TYR A 467 -3.78 -22.55 -30.37
N PRO A 468 -3.16 -21.91 -31.39
CA PRO A 468 -3.32 -20.46 -31.58
C PRO A 468 -4.75 -20.06 -31.92
N ASP A 469 -5.50 -20.91 -32.64
CA ASP A 469 -6.88 -20.64 -33.02
C ASP A 469 -7.80 -20.73 -31.80
N PHE A 470 -7.62 -21.76 -30.97
CA PHE A 470 -8.34 -21.88 -29.70
C PHE A 470 -8.05 -20.65 -28.82
N ALA A 471 -6.77 -20.28 -28.69
CA ALA A 471 -6.37 -19.11 -27.90
C ALA A 471 -6.99 -17.81 -28.44
N LYS A 472 -6.93 -17.59 -29.76
CA LYS A 472 -7.53 -16.43 -30.41
C LYS A 472 -9.01 -16.30 -30.06
N GLU A 473 -9.78 -17.37 -30.19
CA GLU A 473 -11.20 -17.34 -29.91
C GLU A 473 -11.50 -17.00 -28.45
N ALA A 474 -10.84 -17.68 -27.50
CA ALA A 474 -11.03 -17.42 -26.07
C ALA A 474 -10.61 -15.99 -25.68
N VAL A 475 -9.49 -15.49 -26.19
CA VAL A 475 -9.03 -14.12 -25.92
C VAL A 475 -9.94 -13.08 -26.54
N GLN A 476 -10.39 -13.27 -27.78
CA GLN A 476 -11.32 -12.34 -28.44
C GLN A 476 -12.65 -12.27 -27.70
N LYS A 477 -13.20 -13.41 -27.32
CA LYS A 477 -14.40 -13.45 -26.49
C LYS A 477 -14.16 -12.81 -25.12
N ALA A 478 -12.95 -12.96 -24.56
CA ALA A 478 -12.59 -12.32 -23.32
C ALA A 478 -12.52 -10.79 -23.41
N LEU A 479 -11.85 -10.27 -24.43
CA LEU A 479 -11.80 -8.84 -24.71
C LEU A 479 -13.18 -8.27 -25.04
N ALA A 480 -14.02 -9.02 -25.74
CA ALA A 480 -15.37 -8.61 -26.11
C ALA A 480 -16.28 -8.44 -24.89
N ASP A 481 -16.36 -9.42 -23.98
CA ASP A 481 -17.12 -9.20 -22.75
C ASP A 481 -16.46 -8.15 -21.85
N ALA A 482 -15.13 -8.01 -21.92
CA ALA A 482 -14.39 -6.94 -21.27
C ALA A 482 -14.69 -5.55 -21.81
N LYS A 483 -15.24 -5.44 -23.02
CA LYS A 483 -15.46 -4.17 -23.71
C LYS A 483 -14.17 -3.34 -23.79
N ILE A 484 -13.02 -4.00 -23.95
CA ILE A 484 -11.72 -3.35 -24.15
C ILE A 484 -11.02 -3.94 -25.38
N PRO A 485 -10.21 -3.15 -26.11
CA PRO A 485 -9.34 -3.67 -27.14
C PRO A 485 -8.10 -4.36 -26.54
N TYR A 486 -7.47 -5.25 -27.30
CA TYR A 486 -6.22 -5.91 -26.88
C TYR A 486 -5.09 -4.92 -26.57
N THR A 487 -5.09 -3.74 -27.19
CA THR A 487 -4.11 -2.67 -26.97
C THR A 487 -4.13 -2.09 -25.55
N GLU A 488 -5.17 -2.38 -24.75
CA GLU A 488 -5.22 -1.98 -23.34
C GLU A 488 -4.66 -3.03 -22.39
N VAL A 489 -4.42 -4.26 -22.87
CA VAL A 489 -3.73 -5.28 -22.08
C VAL A 489 -2.27 -4.89 -21.97
N GLN A 490 -1.74 -4.82 -20.75
CA GLN A 490 -0.36 -4.37 -20.49
C GLN A 490 0.60 -5.53 -20.23
N GLN A 491 0.11 -6.68 -19.79
CA GLN A 491 0.88 -7.92 -19.61
C GLN A 491 -0.02 -9.14 -19.85
N ALA A 492 0.58 -10.29 -20.17
CA ALA A 492 -0.14 -11.55 -20.31
C ALA A 492 0.56 -12.72 -19.58
N THR A 493 -0.23 -13.54 -18.90
CA THR A 493 0.20 -14.82 -18.29
C THR A 493 -0.48 -15.96 -19.03
N VAL A 494 0.31 -16.89 -19.56
CA VAL A 494 -0.17 -17.93 -20.47
C VAL A 494 0.18 -19.31 -19.96
N GLY A 495 -0.84 -20.11 -19.68
CA GLY A 495 -0.74 -21.45 -19.13
C GLY A 495 -0.95 -22.55 -20.17
N TYR A 496 0.02 -23.44 -20.34
CA TYR A 496 -0.10 -24.69 -21.12
C TYR A 496 0.88 -25.73 -20.58
N VAL A 497 0.59 -27.02 -20.74
CA VAL A 497 1.47 -28.11 -20.31
C VAL A 497 2.23 -28.71 -21.50
N TYR A 498 1.53 -28.99 -22.59
CA TYR A 498 2.10 -29.58 -23.79
C TYR A 498 2.31 -28.52 -24.87
N GLY A 499 3.57 -28.15 -25.05
CA GLY A 499 4.02 -27.22 -26.09
C GLY A 499 5.47 -26.84 -25.84
N ASP A 500 6.15 -26.39 -26.88
CA ASP A 500 7.50 -25.86 -26.73
C ASP A 500 7.47 -24.54 -25.94
N SER A 501 8.64 -24.12 -25.47
CA SER A 501 8.76 -22.79 -24.85
C SER A 501 8.24 -21.72 -25.81
N THR A 502 7.58 -20.70 -25.26
CA THR A 502 7.02 -19.55 -25.98
C THR A 502 5.77 -19.82 -26.84
N CYS A 503 5.11 -20.98 -26.68
CA CYS A 503 3.79 -21.21 -27.29
C CYS A 503 2.77 -20.12 -26.89
N GLY A 504 2.88 -19.50 -25.71
CA GLY A 504 2.00 -18.41 -25.31
C GLY A 504 2.14 -17.14 -26.15
N GLN A 505 3.37 -16.74 -26.51
CA GLN A 505 3.59 -15.65 -27.47
C GLN A 505 2.97 -16.01 -28.82
N ARG A 506 3.26 -17.21 -29.33
CA ARG A 506 2.72 -17.68 -30.61
C ARG A 506 1.19 -17.69 -30.61
N ALA A 507 0.57 -18.05 -29.50
CA ALA A 507 -0.89 -18.07 -29.34
C ALA A 507 -1.50 -16.66 -29.42
N LEU A 508 -0.83 -15.64 -28.87
CA LEU A 508 -1.32 -14.26 -28.83
C LEU A 508 -1.11 -13.49 -30.15
N TYR A 509 -0.19 -13.92 -31.02
CA TYR A 509 0.07 -13.24 -32.30
C TYR A 509 -1.17 -13.14 -33.20
N GLU A 510 -2.11 -14.09 -33.11
CA GLU A 510 -3.37 -14.06 -33.86
C GLU A 510 -4.37 -13.02 -33.33
N VAL A 511 -4.14 -12.48 -32.14
CA VAL A 511 -4.94 -11.44 -31.47
C VAL A 511 -4.31 -10.06 -31.68
N GLY A 512 -2.99 -9.95 -31.45
CA GLY A 512 -2.23 -8.73 -31.68
C GLY A 512 -0.78 -8.81 -31.19
N MET A 513 0.08 -7.97 -31.76
CA MET A 513 1.51 -7.91 -31.44
C MET A 513 1.87 -6.57 -30.79
N THR A 514 1.51 -6.39 -29.52
CA THR A 514 1.61 -5.11 -28.79
C THR A 514 2.94 -4.93 -28.02
N ALA A 515 3.89 -5.85 -28.17
CA ALA A 515 5.18 -5.87 -27.46
C ALA A 515 5.09 -5.92 -25.93
N ILE A 516 3.94 -6.34 -25.39
CA ILE A 516 3.75 -6.50 -23.94
C ILE A 516 4.52 -7.71 -23.39
N PRO A 517 4.90 -7.69 -22.09
CA PRO A 517 5.43 -8.88 -21.42
C PRO A 517 4.45 -10.06 -21.48
N VAL A 518 4.97 -11.24 -21.87
CA VAL A 518 4.22 -12.51 -21.91
C VAL A 518 4.98 -13.57 -21.12
N TYR A 519 4.35 -14.11 -20.08
CA TYR A 519 4.91 -15.17 -19.24
C TYR A 519 4.27 -16.50 -19.58
N ASN A 520 5.08 -17.53 -19.82
CA ASN A 520 4.61 -18.90 -20.03
C ASN A 520 4.76 -19.66 -18.72
N VAL A 521 3.68 -20.23 -18.20
CA VAL A 521 3.66 -20.91 -16.89
C VAL A 521 3.04 -22.30 -17.00
N ASN A 522 3.45 -23.22 -16.13
CA ASN A 522 2.86 -24.55 -16.00
C ASN A 522 2.93 -25.04 -14.55
N ASN A 523 1.94 -25.82 -14.15
CA ASN A 523 1.82 -26.55 -12.88
C ASN A 523 0.88 -27.76 -13.09
N ASN A 524 1.14 -28.55 -14.13
CA ASN A 524 0.27 -29.66 -14.55
C ASN A 524 -1.21 -29.22 -14.64
N CYS A 525 -2.13 -29.93 -14.00
CA CYS A 525 -3.57 -29.69 -14.12
C CYS A 525 -4.04 -28.35 -13.48
N SER A 526 -3.22 -27.68 -12.66
CA SER A 526 -3.49 -26.35 -12.09
C SER A 526 -2.86 -25.19 -12.85
N THR A 527 -2.37 -25.44 -14.07
CA THR A 527 -1.72 -24.46 -14.94
C THR A 527 -2.60 -23.24 -15.21
N GLY A 528 -3.88 -23.43 -15.53
CA GLY A 528 -4.81 -22.30 -15.77
C GLY A 528 -4.97 -21.39 -14.55
N SER A 529 -5.14 -21.99 -13.37
CA SER A 529 -5.20 -21.21 -12.12
C SER A 529 -3.86 -20.62 -11.71
N SER A 530 -2.74 -21.19 -12.13
CA SER A 530 -1.40 -20.60 -11.93
C SER A 530 -1.19 -19.36 -12.80
N ALA A 531 -1.66 -19.39 -14.06
CA ALA A 531 -1.69 -18.19 -14.90
C ALA A 531 -2.57 -17.10 -14.29
N LEU A 532 -3.75 -17.48 -13.77
CA LEU A 532 -4.64 -16.56 -13.04
C LEU A 532 -3.98 -16.00 -11.77
N TYR A 533 -3.27 -16.83 -11.00
CA TYR A 533 -2.56 -16.43 -9.78
C TYR A 533 -1.48 -15.39 -10.08
N LEU A 534 -0.66 -15.61 -11.10
CA LEU A 534 0.37 -14.67 -11.50
C LEU A 534 -0.23 -13.36 -12.03
N ALA A 535 -1.31 -13.43 -12.82
CA ALA A 535 -1.98 -12.22 -13.29
C ALA A 535 -2.55 -11.40 -12.13
N LYS A 536 -3.12 -12.05 -11.11
CA LYS A 536 -3.59 -11.40 -9.88
C LYS A 536 -2.44 -10.66 -9.20
N GLN A 537 -1.30 -11.31 -9.02
CA GLN A 537 -0.12 -10.72 -8.39
C GLN A 537 0.41 -9.51 -9.16
N ILE A 538 0.43 -9.55 -10.49
CA ILE A 538 0.84 -8.41 -11.33
C ILE A 538 -0.07 -7.19 -11.11
N VAL A 539 -1.38 -7.40 -11.01
CA VAL A 539 -2.34 -6.32 -10.72
C VAL A 539 -2.20 -5.82 -9.27
N GLU A 540 -2.07 -6.73 -8.31
CA GLU A 540 -1.89 -6.39 -6.89
C GLU A 540 -0.59 -5.64 -6.60
N SER A 541 0.46 -5.91 -7.37
CA SER A 541 1.74 -5.21 -7.26
C SER A 541 1.77 -3.89 -8.04
N GLU A 542 0.64 -3.47 -8.64
CA GLU A 542 0.52 -2.28 -9.50
C GLU A 542 1.48 -2.27 -10.71
N ASN A 543 2.01 -3.43 -11.10
CA ASN A 543 2.87 -3.56 -12.28
C ASN A 543 2.07 -3.44 -13.58
N ALA A 544 0.74 -3.64 -13.52
CA ALA A 544 -0.20 -3.36 -14.60
C ALA A 544 -1.62 -3.15 -14.05
N ASP A 545 -2.37 -2.26 -14.68
CA ASP A 545 -3.79 -2.01 -14.44
C ASP A 545 -4.70 -2.98 -15.19
N CYS A 546 -4.23 -3.61 -16.28
CA CYS A 546 -4.97 -4.58 -17.09
C CYS A 546 -4.06 -5.71 -17.59
N VAL A 547 -4.38 -6.96 -17.22
CA VAL A 547 -3.58 -8.16 -17.48
C VAL A 547 -4.46 -9.26 -18.07
N LEU A 548 -3.96 -9.98 -19.07
CA LEU A 548 -4.62 -11.14 -19.65
C LEU A 548 -4.08 -12.44 -19.02
N ALA A 549 -4.95 -13.26 -18.45
CA ALA A 549 -4.64 -14.66 -18.16
C ALA A 549 -5.21 -15.54 -19.28
N LEU A 550 -4.39 -16.35 -19.93
CA LEU A 550 -4.79 -17.28 -20.99
C LEU A 550 -4.36 -18.69 -20.61
N GLY A 551 -5.19 -19.67 -20.91
CA GLY A 551 -4.88 -21.08 -20.75
C GLY A 551 -5.36 -21.86 -21.96
N PHE A 552 -4.56 -22.77 -22.47
CA PHE A 552 -4.95 -23.66 -23.57
C PHE A 552 -4.27 -25.01 -23.45
N GLU A 553 -4.86 -26.01 -24.08
CA GLU A 553 -4.24 -27.31 -24.26
C GLU A 553 -4.67 -27.93 -25.58
N LYS A 554 -3.72 -28.56 -26.28
CA LYS A 554 -3.98 -29.46 -27.39
C LYS A 554 -3.42 -30.82 -27.01
N MET A 555 -4.30 -31.77 -26.75
CA MET A 555 -3.99 -33.08 -26.19
C MET A 555 -4.04 -34.19 -27.25
N GLU A 556 -3.61 -35.38 -26.86
CA GLU A 556 -3.77 -36.59 -27.66
C GLU A 556 -5.00 -37.38 -27.20
N ARG A 557 -5.55 -38.23 -28.08
CA ARG A 557 -6.61 -39.17 -27.68
C ARG A 557 -6.03 -40.25 -26.77
N GLY A 558 -6.72 -40.51 -25.66
CA GLY A 558 -6.36 -41.60 -24.74
C GLY A 558 -5.95 -41.05 -23.39
N SER A 559 -5.19 -41.83 -22.62
CA SER A 559 -4.71 -41.40 -21.31
C SER A 559 -3.42 -40.58 -21.42
N LEU A 560 -3.16 -39.73 -20.43
CA LEU A 560 -1.91 -38.98 -20.33
C LEU A 560 -0.72 -39.94 -20.26
N SER A 561 0.34 -39.63 -21.01
CA SER A 561 1.60 -40.37 -21.03
C SER A 561 2.77 -39.41 -20.81
N SER A 562 3.87 -39.91 -20.22
CA SER A 562 5.10 -39.11 -20.13
C SER A 562 5.66 -38.89 -21.53
N LYS A 563 6.15 -37.67 -21.79
CA LYS A 563 6.83 -37.32 -23.05
C LYS A 563 8.35 -37.35 -22.91
N TYR A 564 8.88 -37.08 -21.72
CA TYR A 564 10.31 -37.05 -21.44
C TYR A 564 10.70 -38.26 -20.59
N PHE A 565 11.65 -39.05 -21.08
CA PHE A 565 12.17 -40.27 -20.43
C PHE A 565 13.67 -40.20 -20.15
N ASP A 566 14.31 -39.07 -20.45
CA ASP A 566 15.76 -38.83 -20.36
C ASP A 566 16.16 -38.05 -19.09
N ARG A 567 15.23 -37.81 -18.17
CA ARG A 567 15.39 -36.96 -16.97
C ARG A 567 14.47 -37.40 -15.83
N ALA A 568 14.69 -36.85 -14.64
CA ALA A 568 13.86 -37.09 -13.47
C ALA A 568 12.38 -36.79 -13.76
N ASN A 569 11.50 -37.73 -13.43
CA ASN A 569 10.07 -37.58 -13.60
C ASN A 569 9.49 -36.80 -12.42
N PRO A 570 8.80 -35.65 -12.62
CA PRO A 570 8.22 -34.87 -11.53
C PRO A 570 7.23 -35.64 -10.64
N MET A 571 6.66 -36.73 -11.16
CA MET A 571 5.72 -37.61 -10.43
C MET A 571 6.40 -38.79 -9.74
N GLU A 572 7.72 -38.95 -9.86
CA GLU A 572 8.46 -40.12 -9.36
C GLU A 572 8.16 -40.42 -7.89
N ARG A 573 8.29 -39.42 -7.00
CA ARG A 573 8.06 -39.62 -5.55
C ARG A 573 6.62 -40.02 -5.23
N HIS A 574 5.64 -39.43 -5.90
CA HIS A 574 4.22 -39.79 -5.73
C HIS A 574 3.97 -41.24 -6.18
N ILE A 575 4.57 -41.65 -7.29
CA ILE A 575 4.44 -43.02 -7.83
C ILE A 575 5.16 -44.03 -6.94
N THR A 576 6.38 -43.73 -6.48
CA THR A 576 7.15 -44.61 -5.58
C THR A 576 6.38 -44.86 -4.30
N LEU A 577 5.88 -43.83 -3.63
CA LEU A 577 5.12 -44.01 -2.39
C LEU A 577 3.82 -44.80 -2.65
N MET A 578 3.11 -44.53 -3.75
CA MET A 578 1.94 -45.34 -4.11
C MET A 578 2.30 -46.82 -4.32
N SER A 579 3.44 -47.12 -4.95
CA SER A 579 3.93 -48.48 -5.21
C SER A 579 4.35 -49.23 -3.94
N GLU A 580 4.76 -48.51 -2.91
CA GLU A 580 5.08 -49.09 -1.59
C GLU A 580 3.82 -49.43 -0.78
N LEU A 581 2.70 -48.77 -1.07
CA LEU A 581 1.44 -48.91 -0.32
C LEU A 581 0.42 -49.81 -1.04
N THR A 582 0.50 -49.90 -2.37
CA THR A 582 -0.48 -50.61 -3.21
C THR A 582 0.19 -51.20 -4.45
N GLU A 583 -0.39 -52.27 -4.99
CA GLU A 583 0.05 -52.84 -6.26
C GLU A 583 -0.25 -51.91 -7.44
N ILE A 584 0.71 -51.75 -8.35
CA ILE A 584 0.52 -50.99 -9.59
C ILE A 584 -0.15 -51.89 -10.64
N GLY A 585 -1.38 -51.55 -11.03
CA GLY A 585 -2.14 -52.23 -12.07
C GLY A 585 -1.84 -51.71 -13.48
N SER A 586 -2.59 -52.22 -14.47
CA SER A 586 -2.48 -51.84 -15.89
C SER A 586 -3.17 -50.53 -16.25
N SER A 587 -3.92 -49.93 -15.32
CA SER A 587 -4.65 -48.69 -15.52
C SER A 587 -3.73 -47.46 -15.58
N PRO A 588 -4.16 -46.34 -16.17
CA PRO A 588 -3.35 -45.13 -16.20
C PRO A 588 -2.95 -44.64 -14.80
N MET A 589 -1.70 -44.19 -14.64
CA MET A 589 -1.12 -43.84 -13.34
C MET A 589 -1.94 -42.81 -12.56
N ALA A 590 -2.45 -41.76 -13.23
CA ALA A 590 -3.31 -40.77 -12.58
C ALA A 590 -4.61 -41.40 -12.02
N ALA A 591 -5.24 -42.31 -12.76
CA ALA A 591 -6.43 -43.00 -12.28
C ALA A 591 -6.12 -43.89 -11.07
N GLN A 592 -4.95 -44.52 -11.04
CA GLN A 592 -4.50 -45.31 -9.90
C GLN A 592 -4.29 -44.43 -8.65
N ILE A 593 -3.60 -43.29 -8.75
CA ILE A 593 -3.38 -42.39 -7.60
C ILE A 593 -4.71 -41.98 -6.96
N PHE A 594 -5.65 -41.44 -7.74
CA PHE A 594 -6.92 -40.97 -7.20
C PHE A 594 -7.88 -42.12 -6.83
N GLY A 595 -7.88 -43.23 -7.55
CA GLY A 595 -8.68 -44.40 -7.21
C GLY A 595 -8.20 -45.06 -5.90
N ASN A 596 -6.89 -45.13 -5.69
CA ASN A 596 -6.29 -45.63 -4.45
C ASN A 596 -6.56 -44.68 -3.27
N ALA A 597 -6.56 -43.36 -3.48
CA ALA A 597 -7.04 -42.40 -2.48
C ALA A 597 -8.53 -42.61 -2.12
N GLY A 598 -9.37 -42.91 -3.11
CA GLY A 598 -10.77 -43.30 -2.88
C GLY A 598 -10.90 -44.60 -2.08
N ARG A 599 -10.05 -45.59 -2.35
CA ARG A 599 -9.99 -46.85 -1.60
C ARG A 599 -9.61 -46.61 -0.13
N GLU A 600 -8.56 -45.84 0.14
CA GLU A 600 -8.17 -45.48 1.51
C GLU A 600 -9.33 -44.78 2.24
N TYR A 601 -10.04 -43.88 1.56
CA TYR A 601 -11.20 -43.22 2.15
C TYR A 601 -12.32 -44.22 2.50
N MET A 602 -12.62 -45.19 1.62
CA MET A 602 -13.60 -46.24 1.88
C MET A 602 -13.21 -47.09 3.09
N GLU A 603 -11.95 -47.50 3.16
CA GLU A 603 -11.41 -48.31 4.27
C GLU A 603 -11.47 -47.56 5.60
N LYS A 604 -11.19 -46.25 5.58
CA LYS A 604 -11.11 -45.43 6.79
C LYS A 604 -12.47 -44.97 7.32
N TYR A 605 -13.41 -44.64 6.43
CA TYR A 605 -14.69 -44.01 6.81
C TYR A 605 -15.93 -44.77 6.37
N GLY A 606 -15.79 -45.92 5.70
CA GLY A 606 -16.91 -46.78 5.33
C GLY A 606 -17.79 -46.23 4.19
N SER A 607 -17.27 -45.33 3.35
CA SER A 607 -17.98 -44.94 2.13
C SER A 607 -18.09 -46.11 1.16
N LYS A 608 -19.05 -46.03 0.25
CA LYS A 608 -19.37 -47.10 -0.70
C LYS A 608 -19.05 -46.69 -2.14
N PRO A 609 -18.78 -47.63 -3.05
CA PRO A 609 -18.57 -47.34 -4.48
C PRO A 609 -19.69 -46.49 -5.09
N GLU A 610 -20.93 -46.66 -4.62
CA GLU A 610 -22.09 -45.89 -5.09
C GLU A 610 -21.98 -44.39 -4.77
N HIS A 611 -21.27 -43.98 -3.71
CA HIS A 611 -21.05 -42.57 -3.39
C HIS A 611 -20.21 -41.88 -4.48
N PHE A 612 -19.17 -42.55 -4.97
CA PHE A 612 -18.36 -42.09 -6.09
C PHE A 612 -19.17 -42.06 -7.41
N GLY A 613 -20.00 -43.08 -7.64
CA GLY A 613 -20.94 -43.12 -8.76
C GLY A 613 -21.95 -41.97 -8.75
N LYS A 614 -22.48 -41.60 -7.57
CA LYS A 614 -23.40 -40.47 -7.39
C LYS A 614 -22.76 -39.13 -7.72
N ILE A 615 -21.48 -38.94 -7.43
CA ILE A 615 -20.74 -37.74 -7.84
C ILE A 615 -20.71 -37.62 -9.36
N ALA A 616 -20.32 -38.70 -10.06
CA ALA A 616 -20.31 -38.70 -11.52
C ALA A 616 -21.71 -38.50 -12.12
N TRP A 617 -22.73 -39.14 -11.54
CA TRP A 617 -24.13 -38.94 -11.93
C TRP A 617 -24.52 -37.45 -11.86
N LYS A 618 -24.21 -36.79 -10.74
CA LYS A 618 -24.48 -35.37 -10.52
C LYS A 618 -23.75 -34.50 -11.54
N ASN A 619 -22.48 -34.78 -11.82
CA ASN A 619 -21.69 -34.04 -12.81
C ASN A 619 -22.24 -34.20 -14.23
N HIS A 620 -22.58 -35.43 -14.67
CA HIS A 620 -23.20 -35.64 -15.99
C HIS A 620 -24.56 -34.94 -16.09
N LYS A 621 -25.38 -35.01 -15.03
CA LYS A 621 -26.67 -34.31 -14.97
C LYS A 621 -26.54 -32.80 -15.08
N HIS A 622 -25.55 -32.20 -14.42
CA HIS A 622 -25.24 -30.77 -14.54
C HIS A 622 -24.78 -30.41 -15.97
N SER A 623 -24.02 -31.29 -16.63
CA SER A 623 -23.43 -31.06 -17.96
C SER A 623 -24.44 -30.85 -19.09
N VAL A 624 -25.65 -31.43 -18.97
CA VAL A 624 -26.74 -31.30 -19.96
C VAL A 624 -27.04 -29.81 -20.26
N ASN A 625 -26.95 -28.99 -19.22
CA ASN A 625 -27.22 -27.55 -19.25
C ASN A 625 -26.00 -26.70 -19.65
N ASN A 626 -24.84 -27.30 -19.92
CA ASN A 626 -23.63 -26.61 -20.31
C ASN A 626 -23.33 -26.78 -21.82
N PRO A 627 -23.48 -25.73 -22.65
CA PRO A 627 -23.13 -25.81 -24.07
C PRO A 627 -21.63 -26.00 -24.33
N TYR A 628 -20.77 -25.66 -23.36
CA TYR A 628 -19.31 -25.76 -23.47
C TYR A 628 -18.76 -27.14 -23.10
N SER A 629 -19.61 -28.04 -22.61
CA SER A 629 -19.21 -29.37 -22.14
C SER A 629 -18.99 -30.35 -23.30
N GLN A 630 -17.92 -31.17 -23.21
CA GLN A 630 -17.67 -32.22 -24.20
C GLN A 630 -18.77 -33.28 -24.20
N PHE A 631 -19.20 -33.72 -23.01
CA PHE A 631 -20.34 -34.62 -22.83
C PHE A 631 -21.54 -33.84 -22.32
N ARG A 632 -22.71 -34.11 -22.90
CA ARG A 632 -23.98 -33.46 -22.55
C ARG A 632 -25.12 -34.48 -22.39
N ASP A 633 -24.77 -35.75 -22.34
CA ASP A 633 -25.69 -36.86 -22.14
C ASP A 633 -25.93 -37.05 -20.64
N GLU A 634 -27.18 -37.29 -20.24
CA GLU A 634 -27.51 -37.70 -18.88
C GLU A 634 -27.37 -39.22 -18.77
N TYR A 635 -26.71 -39.69 -17.71
CA TYR A 635 -26.56 -41.12 -17.41
C TYR A 635 -27.30 -41.46 -16.12
N THR A 636 -27.87 -42.66 -16.03
CA THR A 636 -28.37 -43.18 -14.76
C THR A 636 -27.20 -43.65 -13.88
N LEU A 637 -27.39 -43.68 -12.56
CA LEU A 637 -26.38 -44.22 -11.64
C LEU A 637 -26.00 -45.67 -12.01
N GLU A 638 -26.98 -46.48 -12.41
CA GLU A 638 -26.75 -47.87 -12.84
C GLU A 638 -25.85 -47.95 -14.09
N GLN A 639 -26.05 -47.07 -15.08
CA GLN A 639 -25.19 -47.00 -16.27
C GLN A 639 -23.75 -46.61 -15.90
N ILE A 640 -23.58 -45.69 -14.95
CA ILE A 640 -22.26 -45.28 -14.47
C ILE A 640 -21.55 -46.44 -13.78
N MET A 641 -22.24 -47.15 -12.88
CA MET A 641 -21.69 -48.29 -12.14
C MET A 641 -21.38 -49.48 -13.05
N LYS A 642 -22.14 -49.67 -14.13
CA LYS A 642 -21.91 -50.73 -15.14
C LYS A 642 -20.90 -50.37 -16.22
N SER A 643 -20.46 -49.11 -16.29
CA SER A 643 -19.44 -48.72 -17.28
C SER A 643 -18.09 -49.38 -16.99
N PRO A 644 -17.20 -49.55 -17.98
CA PRO A 644 -15.95 -50.30 -17.82
C PRO A 644 -15.16 -49.89 -16.58
N GLN A 645 -14.72 -50.87 -15.79
CA GLN A 645 -13.90 -50.63 -14.60
C GLN A 645 -12.54 -50.06 -15.01
N VAL A 646 -12.09 -49.03 -14.29
CA VAL A 646 -10.77 -48.39 -14.44
C VAL A 646 -9.90 -48.66 -13.22
N VAL A 647 -10.45 -48.55 -12.02
CA VAL A 647 -9.81 -49.02 -10.78
C VAL A 647 -10.80 -49.92 -10.08
N GLU A 648 -10.46 -51.19 -9.96
CA GLU A 648 -11.36 -52.23 -9.45
C GLU A 648 -11.96 -51.83 -8.10
N GLY A 649 -13.29 -51.90 -8.03
CA GLY A 649 -14.08 -51.62 -6.84
C GLY A 649 -14.25 -50.13 -6.50
N VAL A 650 -13.65 -49.21 -7.26
CA VAL A 650 -13.68 -47.76 -6.95
C VAL A 650 -14.14 -46.92 -8.13
N LEU A 651 -13.43 -46.98 -9.27
CA LEU A 651 -13.64 -46.08 -10.41
C LEU A 651 -14.05 -46.82 -11.67
N THR A 652 -15.11 -46.32 -12.30
CA THR A 652 -15.53 -46.72 -13.65
C THR A 652 -15.21 -45.62 -14.68
N LYS A 653 -15.28 -45.95 -15.97
CA LYS A 653 -14.95 -45.05 -17.06
C LYS A 653 -15.73 -43.75 -17.04
N LEU A 654 -17.03 -43.79 -16.70
CA LEU A 654 -17.87 -42.59 -16.60
C LEU A 654 -17.60 -41.73 -15.35
N GLN A 655 -16.74 -42.19 -14.44
CA GLN A 655 -16.25 -41.45 -13.28
C GLN A 655 -14.89 -40.78 -13.52
N CYS A 656 -14.33 -40.89 -14.72
CA CYS A 656 -13.03 -40.35 -15.10
C CYS A 656 -13.22 -39.20 -16.09
N CYS A 657 -12.46 -38.10 -15.92
CA CYS A 657 -12.47 -37.02 -16.90
C CYS A 657 -11.91 -37.48 -18.27
N PRO A 658 -12.48 -37.03 -19.39
CA PRO A 658 -11.88 -37.25 -20.70
C PRO A 658 -10.75 -36.24 -20.96
N THR A 659 -9.77 -36.63 -21.78
CA THR A 659 -8.86 -35.69 -22.43
C THR A 659 -9.64 -34.82 -23.41
N SER A 660 -9.31 -33.53 -23.45
CA SER A 660 -9.99 -32.56 -24.30
C SER A 660 -9.02 -31.51 -24.83
N ASP A 661 -9.28 -31.02 -26.03
CA ASP A 661 -8.68 -29.81 -26.58
C ASP A 661 -9.53 -28.60 -26.17
N GLY A 662 -8.90 -27.47 -25.87
CA GLY A 662 -9.63 -26.24 -25.62
C GLY A 662 -8.78 -25.14 -25.02
N SER A 663 -9.40 -23.98 -24.86
CA SER A 663 -8.82 -22.78 -24.29
C SER A 663 -9.81 -22.04 -23.40
N ALA A 664 -9.27 -21.28 -22.46
CA ALA A 664 -10.03 -20.29 -21.71
C ALA A 664 -9.12 -19.09 -21.40
N ALA A 665 -9.70 -17.90 -21.33
CA ALA A 665 -8.96 -16.66 -21.05
C ALA A 665 -9.74 -15.84 -20.03
N ALA A 666 -9.09 -14.95 -19.27
CA ALA A 666 -9.70 -13.99 -18.35
C ALA A 666 -8.95 -12.66 -18.38
N ILE A 667 -9.67 -11.53 -18.35
CA ILE A 667 -9.06 -10.20 -18.15
C ILE A 667 -9.10 -9.86 -16.66
N LEU A 668 -7.96 -9.42 -16.14
CA LEU A 668 -7.78 -8.96 -14.78
C LEU A 668 -7.51 -7.46 -14.84
N ALA A 669 -8.20 -6.69 -14.01
CA ALA A 669 -8.06 -5.24 -13.99
C ALA A 669 -7.96 -4.71 -12.55
N SER A 670 -7.36 -3.54 -12.38
CA SER A 670 -7.39 -2.81 -11.11
C SER A 670 -8.75 -2.13 -10.90
N GLU A 671 -9.09 -1.82 -9.65
CA GLU A 671 -10.34 -1.08 -9.37
C GLU A 671 -10.36 0.30 -10.05
N SER A 672 -9.18 0.92 -10.19
CA SER A 672 -9.04 2.20 -10.88
C SER A 672 -9.40 2.07 -12.36
N PHE A 673 -8.91 1.02 -13.02
CA PHE A 673 -9.24 0.71 -14.40
C PHE A 673 -10.75 0.45 -14.56
N VAL A 674 -11.34 -0.35 -13.67
CA VAL A 674 -12.77 -0.66 -13.67
C VAL A 674 -13.62 0.61 -13.58
N ARG A 675 -13.32 1.52 -12.66
CA ARG A 675 -14.05 2.79 -12.50
C ARG A 675 -13.85 3.72 -13.68
N ARG A 676 -12.61 3.87 -14.17
CA ARG A 676 -12.31 4.70 -15.36
C ARG A 676 -13.11 4.25 -16.59
N ARG A 677 -13.39 2.94 -16.70
CA ARG A 677 -14.11 2.33 -17.82
C ARG A 677 -15.62 2.12 -17.57
N GLY A 678 -16.15 2.47 -16.40
CA GLY A 678 -17.56 2.24 -16.07
C GLY A 678 -17.95 0.75 -16.04
N LEU A 679 -17.05 -0.10 -15.55
CA LEU A 679 -17.20 -1.56 -15.58
C LEU A 679 -17.65 -2.13 -14.22
N GLU A 680 -18.26 -1.32 -13.36
CA GLU A 680 -18.61 -1.71 -11.99
C GLU A 680 -19.75 -2.71 -11.93
N LYS A 681 -20.79 -2.54 -12.76
CA LYS A 681 -22.05 -3.34 -12.76
C LYS A 681 -21.85 -4.85 -12.89
N GLN A 682 -20.64 -5.22 -13.17
CA GLN A 682 -20.32 -6.47 -13.75
C GLN A 682 -19.09 -7.12 -13.12
N ALA A 683 -18.37 -6.36 -12.30
CA ALA A 683 -17.07 -6.76 -11.79
C ALA A 683 -17.18 -7.88 -10.77
N VAL A 684 -16.29 -8.86 -10.90
CA VAL A 684 -16.21 -10.01 -9.99
C VAL A 684 -14.87 -9.94 -9.28
N GLU A 685 -14.92 -9.59 -8.01
CA GLU A 685 -13.76 -9.46 -7.14
C GLU A 685 -13.23 -10.84 -6.75
N ILE A 686 -11.92 -11.03 -6.87
CA ILE A 686 -11.19 -12.11 -6.19
C ILE A 686 -10.96 -11.63 -4.76
N VAL A 687 -11.76 -12.15 -3.83
CA VAL A 687 -11.68 -11.81 -2.40
C VAL A 687 -10.39 -12.31 -1.77
N GLY A 688 -9.95 -13.48 -2.23
CA GLY A 688 -8.71 -14.11 -1.81
C GLY A 688 -8.36 -15.24 -2.75
N MET A 689 -7.07 -15.53 -2.85
CA MET A 689 -6.54 -16.58 -3.71
C MET A 689 -5.26 -17.12 -3.08
N GLU A 690 -5.23 -18.41 -2.80
CA GLU A 690 -4.09 -19.07 -2.17
C GLU A 690 -3.60 -20.23 -3.03
N MET A 691 -2.28 -20.30 -3.18
CA MET A 691 -1.60 -21.44 -3.77
C MET A 691 -0.86 -22.20 -2.67
N ALA A 692 -0.92 -23.52 -2.69
CA ALA A 692 -0.09 -24.39 -1.87
C ALA A 692 0.53 -25.49 -2.74
N THR A 693 1.74 -25.88 -2.39
CA THR A 693 2.46 -27.03 -2.96
C THR A 693 2.58 -28.12 -1.90
N ASP A 694 3.13 -29.28 -2.27
CA ASP A 694 3.24 -30.45 -1.39
C ASP A 694 3.92 -30.11 -0.03
N PRO A 695 3.22 -30.26 1.11
CA PRO A 695 3.85 -30.24 2.43
C PRO A 695 4.61 -31.55 2.68
N GLU A 696 5.43 -31.58 3.74
CA GLU A 696 6.14 -32.81 4.15
C GLU A 696 5.19 -34.00 4.39
N SER A 697 3.97 -33.73 4.88
CA SER A 697 2.94 -34.75 5.11
C SER A 697 2.50 -35.48 3.85
N THR A 698 2.70 -34.92 2.65
CA THR A 698 2.43 -35.62 1.38
C THR A 698 3.18 -36.95 1.32
N PHE A 699 4.44 -36.97 1.76
CA PHE A 699 5.30 -38.16 1.64
C PHE A 699 5.57 -38.85 2.98
N ASN A 700 5.60 -38.11 4.08
CA ASN A 700 5.98 -38.67 5.39
C ASN A 700 4.86 -39.48 6.05
N ASP A 701 3.60 -39.09 5.83
CA ASP A 701 2.45 -39.69 6.53
C ASP A 701 1.93 -40.96 5.83
N ARG A 702 2.57 -41.36 4.72
CA ARG A 702 2.30 -42.61 3.97
C ARG A 702 0.80 -42.84 3.67
N SER A 703 0.12 -41.80 3.16
CA SER A 703 -1.31 -41.82 2.83
C SER A 703 -1.54 -41.57 1.33
N LEU A 704 -2.43 -42.37 0.73
CA LEU A 704 -2.85 -42.29 -0.67
C LEU A 704 -3.69 -41.03 -0.92
N MET A 705 -4.52 -40.61 0.04
CA MET A 705 -5.25 -39.34 0.02
C MET A 705 -4.29 -38.14 0.00
N LYS A 706 -3.18 -38.22 0.75
CA LYS A 706 -2.21 -37.12 0.85
C LYS A 706 -1.35 -36.96 -0.40
N ILE A 707 -0.89 -38.06 -1.01
CA ILE A 707 -0.23 -38.00 -2.34
C ILE A 707 -1.19 -37.55 -3.44
N ALA A 708 -2.50 -37.76 -3.28
CA ALA A 708 -3.52 -37.20 -4.16
C ALA A 708 -3.81 -35.71 -3.91
N GLY A 709 -3.16 -35.09 -2.91
CA GLY A 709 -3.19 -33.64 -2.69
C GLY A 709 -4.12 -33.15 -1.59
N TYR A 710 -4.68 -34.02 -0.74
CA TYR A 710 -5.62 -33.64 0.32
C TYR A 710 -5.08 -32.53 1.24
N ASP A 711 -3.85 -32.68 1.75
CA ASP A 711 -3.24 -31.72 2.67
C ASP A 711 -2.87 -30.40 1.98
N MET A 712 -2.49 -30.43 0.69
CA MET A 712 -2.30 -29.22 -0.09
C MET A 712 -3.60 -28.42 -0.15
N THR A 713 -4.72 -29.07 -0.50
CA THR A 713 -6.04 -28.45 -0.59
C THR A 713 -6.47 -27.89 0.76
N LYS A 714 -6.33 -28.69 1.84
CA LYS A 714 -6.65 -28.27 3.21
C LYS A 714 -5.83 -27.05 3.63
N LEU A 715 -4.54 -27.02 3.32
CA LEU A 715 -3.64 -25.91 3.62
C LEU A 715 -4.03 -24.63 2.86
N ALA A 716 -4.27 -24.73 1.55
CA ALA A 716 -4.67 -23.58 0.73
C ALA A 716 -6.04 -23.02 1.17
N ALA A 717 -7.04 -23.90 1.40
CA ALA A 717 -8.35 -23.49 1.89
C ALA A 717 -8.26 -22.84 3.28
N SER A 718 -7.51 -23.44 4.21
CA SER A 718 -7.33 -22.89 5.56
C SER A 718 -6.67 -21.51 5.54
N ARG A 719 -5.62 -21.33 4.73
CA ARG A 719 -4.97 -20.02 4.55
C ARG A 719 -5.92 -18.99 3.94
N LEU A 720 -6.73 -19.41 2.95
CA LEU A 720 -7.67 -18.54 2.27
C LEU A 720 -8.74 -18.04 3.24
N PHE A 721 -9.41 -18.95 3.94
CA PHE A 721 -10.44 -18.63 4.92
C PHE A 721 -9.90 -17.91 6.16
N ALA A 722 -8.64 -18.10 6.53
CA ALA A 722 -8.02 -17.30 7.60
C ALA A 722 -7.74 -15.84 7.18
N LYS A 723 -7.47 -15.59 5.89
CA LYS A 723 -7.17 -14.25 5.35
C LYS A 723 -8.43 -13.48 4.94
N CYS A 724 -9.53 -14.17 4.63
CA CYS A 724 -10.80 -13.56 4.27
C CYS A 724 -11.81 -13.67 5.43
N ASN A 725 -12.72 -12.70 5.56
CA ASN A 725 -13.75 -12.74 6.60
C ASN A 725 -14.95 -13.64 6.22
N TYR A 726 -14.68 -14.84 5.70
CA TYR A 726 -15.66 -15.82 5.24
C TYR A 726 -15.35 -17.21 5.78
N LYS A 727 -16.37 -18.06 5.84
CA LYS A 727 -16.28 -19.47 6.20
C LYS A 727 -16.70 -20.35 5.00
N PRO A 728 -16.30 -21.64 4.98
CA PRO A 728 -16.79 -22.58 3.97
C PRO A 728 -18.32 -22.64 3.88
N SER A 729 -19.04 -22.42 5.00
CA SER A 729 -20.50 -22.38 5.04
C SER A 729 -21.14 -21.20 4.30
N ASP A 730 -20.38 -20.14 4.01
CA ASP A 730 -20.88 -18.95 3.30
C ASP A 730 -20.88 -19.13 1.77
N VAL A 731 -20.17 -20.15 1.28
CA VAL A 731 -20.06 -20.47 -0.14
C VAL A 731 -21.34 -21.14 -0.63
N GLN A 732 -21.79 -20.76 -1.83
CA GLN A 732 -23.04 -21.28 -2.40
C GLN A 732 -22.81 -22.10 -3.68
N VAL A 733 -21.76 -21.76 -4.42
CA VAL A 733 -21.38 -22.45 -5.65
C VAL A 733 -19.89 -22.76 -5.64
N VAL A 734 -19.54 -23.96 -6.08
CA VAL A 734 -18.16 -24.45 -6.09
C VAL A 734 -17.85 -25.01 -7.47
N GLU A 735 -16.71 -24.63 -8.05
CA GLU A 735 -16.09 -25.37 -9.15
C GLU A 735 -14.78 -25.95 -8.63
N LEU A 736 -14.74 -27.26 -8.47
CA LEU A 736 -13.59 -27.99 -7.91
C LEU A 736 -12.99 -28.96 -8.93
N HIS A 737 -11.82 -29.48 -8.59
CA HIS A 737 -11.02 -30.33 -9.47
C HIS A 737 -11.46 -31.80 -9.44
N ASP A 738 -12.57 -32.13 -10.09
CA ASP A 738 -13.12 -33.50 -10.21
C ASP A 738 -12.47 -34.30 -11.36
N CYS A 739 -11.14 -34.38 -11.40
CA CYS A 739 -10.46 -35.22 -12.42
C CYS A 739 -10.93 -36.69 -12.37
N PHE A 740 -11.30 -37.15 -11.17
CA PHE A 740 -12.00 -38.40 -10.90
C PHE A 740 -13.03 -38.14 -9.78
N SER A 741 -14.11 -38.92 -9.73
CA SER A 741 -15.12 -38.85 -8.65
C SER A 741 -14.51 -38.97 -7.25
N ALA A 742 -13.47 -39.81 -7.10
CA ALA A 742 -12.72 -39.95 -5.85
C ALA A 742 -12.06 -38.66 -5.39
N ASN A 743 -11.52 -37.86 -6.31
CA ASN A 743 -10.89 -36.59 -5.93
C ASN A 743 -11.93 -35.55 -5.47
N GLU A 744 -13.10 -35.51 -6.12
CA GLU A 744 -14.18 -34.63 -5.67
C GLU A 744 -14.65 -34.99 -4.25
N LEU A 745 -14.79 -36.29 -3.95
CA LEU A 745 -15.22 -36.76 -2.63
C LEU A 745 -14.29 -36.27 -1.52
N ILE A 746 -12.99 -36.56 -1.62
CA ILE A 746 -12.00 -36.16 -0.59
C ILE A 746 -11.82 -34.63 -0.52
N THR A 747 -12.06 -33.93 -1.64
CA THR A 747 -11.96 -32.47 -1.71
C THR A 747 -13.07 -31.78 -0.92
N TYR A 748 -14.26 -32.37 -0.76
CA TYR A 748 -15.33 -31.77 0.06
C TYR A 748 -14.86 -31.46 1.48
N GLU A 749 -14.12 -32.39 2.08
CA GLU A 749 -13.59 -32.26 3.43
C GLU A 749 -12.37 -31.37 3.49
N ALA A 750 -11.47 -31.49 2.51
CA ALA A 750 -10.28 -30.65 2.45
C ALA A 750 -10.63 -29.16 2.28
N LEU A 751 -11.72 -28.84 1.59
CA LEU A 751 -12.26 -27.47 1.49
C LEU A 751 -13.10 -27.04 2.71
N GLY A 752 -13.41 -27.96 3.62
CA GLY A 752 -14.25 -27.72 4.80
C GLY A 752 -15.75 -27.59 4.49
N LEU A 753 -16.24 -28.14 3.39
CA LEU A 753 -17.68 -28.13 3.05
C LEU A 753 -18.48 -29.09 3.95
N CYS A 754 -17.83 -30.15 4.41
CA CYS A 754 -18.31 -31.07 5.43
C CYS A 754 -17.16 -31.46 6.38
N GLU A 755 -17.50 -32.11 7.48
CA GLU A 755 -16.52 -32.62 8.44
C GLU A 755 -15.81 -33.86 7.90
N GLU A 756 -14.62 -34.15 8.43
CA GLU A 756 -13.82 -35.32 8.02
C GLU A 756 -14.58 -36.64 8.28
N GLY A 757 -14.64 -37.50 7.27
CA GLY A 757 -15.42 -38.74 7.26
C GLY A 757 -16.88 -38.60 6.84
N THR A 758 -17.42 -37.38 6.65
CA THR A 758 -18.86 -37.15 6.42
C THR A 758 -19.20 -36.84 4.95
N ALA A 759 -18.24 -36.92 4.02
CA ALA A 759 -18.49 -36.65 2.60
C ALA A 759 -19.63 -37.50 2.00
N ALA A 760 -19.77 -38.76 2.44
CA ALA A 760 -20.85 -39.66 2.02
C ALA A 760 -22.25 -39.11 2.36
N GLU A 761 -22.41 -38.51 3.55
CA GLU A 761 -23.67 -37.93 4.00
C GLU A 761 -24.03 -36.68 3.18
N LEU A 762 -23.03 -35.86 2.85
CA LEU A 762 -23.21 -34.69 1.98
C LEU A 762 -23.71 -35.11 0.58
N ILE A 763 -23.22 -36.23 0.05
CA ILE A 763 -23.66 -36.79 -1.24
C ILE A 763 -25.08 -37.37 -1.13
N ASP A 764 -25.35 -38.20 -0.11
CA ASP A 764 -26.63 -38.88 0.06
C ASP A 764 -27.79 -37.91 0.34
N SER A 765 -27.50 -36.81 1.05
CA SER A 765 -28.47 -35.73 1.29
C SER A 765 -28.69 -34.81 0.09
N GLY A 766 -27.92 -34.98 -1.00
CA GLY A 766 -28.00 -34.09 -2.17
C GLY A 766 -27.47 -32.68 -1.91
N ASN A 767 -26.65 -32.49 -0.88
CA ASN A 767 -26.13 -31.18 -0.48
C ASN A 767 -25.00 -30.64 -1.39
N ASN A 768 -24.64 -31.38 -2.45
CA ASN A 768 -23.70 -30.98 -3.51
C ASN A 768 -24.36 -30.62 -4.85
N THR A 769 -25.70 -30.56 -4.94
CA THR A 769 -26.43 -30.25 -6.18
C THR A 769 -27.50 -29.17 -5.98
N TYR A 770 -28.22 -28.83 -7.05
CA TYR A 770 -29.30 -27.86 -7.04
C TYR A 770 -30.38 -28.23 -6.01
N GLY A 771 -30.70 -27.28 -5.13
CA GLY A 771 -31.63 -27.48 -4.01
C GLY A 771 -30.94 -27.91 -2.70
N GLY A 772 -29.68 -28.32 -2.76
CA GLY A 772 -28.84 -28.61 -1.60
C GLY A 772 -28.14 -27.36 -1.04
N LYS A 773 -27.28 -27.59 -0.04
CA LYS A 773 -26.47 -26.56 0.61
C LYS A 773 -25.46 -25.89 -0.33
N TYR A 774 -24.76 -26.69 -1.13
CA TYR A 774 -23.78 -26.24 -2.11
C TYR A 774 -24.17 -26.74 -3.50
N VAL A 775 -24.04 -25.91 -4.53
CA VAL A 775 -24.07 -26.40 -5.92
C VAL A 775 -22.63 -26.61 -6.38
N VAL A 776 -22.20 -27.86 -6.41
CA VAL A 776 -20.84 -28.23 -6.81
C VAL A 776 -20.81 -28.62 -8.29
N ASN A 777 -19.89 -28.01 -9.03
CA ASN A 777 -19.65 -28.19 -10.44
C ASN A 777 -20.92 -28.01 -11.29
N PRO A 778 -21.61 -26.85 -11.22
CA PRO A 778 -22.79 -26.57 -12.05
C PRO A 778 -22.49 -26.71 -13.55
N SER A 779 -21.23 -26.56 -13.95
CA SER A 779 -20.79 -26.76 -15.33
C SER A 779 -20.74 -28.22 -15.81
N GLY A 780 -20.93 -29.17 -14.90
CA GLY A 780 -20.73 -30.61 -15.14
C GLY A 780 -19.33 -31.13 -14.82
N GLY A 781 -18.43 -30.26 -14.32
CA GLY A 781 -17.11 -30.63 -13.83
C GLY A 781 -16.18 -31.19 -14.91
N LEU A 782 -14.94 -31.51 -14.54
CA LEU A 782 -13.96 -32.13 -15.43
C LEU A 782 -14.47 -33.49 -15.95
N ILE A 783 -15.26 -34.23 -15.16
CA ILE A 783 -15.85 -35.52 -15.55
C ILE A 783 -16.62 -35.42 -16.87
N SER A 784 -17.39 -34.33 -17.06
CA SER A 784 -18.26 -34.18 -18.24
C SER A 784 -17.75 -33.12 -19.22
N LYS A 785 -17.30 -31.98 -18.68
CA LYS A 785 -16.79 -30.84 -19.46
C LYS A 785 -15.55 -31.22 -20.24
N GLY A 786 -14.72 -32.08 -19.66
CA GLY A 786 -13.41 -32.42 -20.16
C GLY A 786 -12.30 -31.58 -19.55
N HIS A 787 -11.06 -32.02 -19.77
CA HIS A 787 -9.92 -31.55 -19.01
C HIS A 787 -8.69 -31.17 -19.86
N PRO A 788 -8.76 -30.08 -20.64
CA PRO A 788 -7.56 -29.43 -21.19
C PRO A 788 -6.79 -28.78 -20.04
N LEU A 789 -5.58 -29.28 -19.78
CA LEU A 789 -4.83 -28.99 -18.55
C LEU A 789 -4.62 -27.48 -18.35
N GLY A 790 -4.05 -26.79 -19.34
CA GLY A 790 -3.81 -25.35 -19.30
C GLY A 790 -5.08 -24.48 -19.19
N ALA A 791 -6.22 -24.94 -19.69
CA ALA A 791 -7.46 -24.14 -19.74
C ALA A 791 -8.41 -24.38 -18.55
N THR A 792 -8.25 -25.47 -17.81
CA THR A 792 -9.22 -25.91 -16.80
C THR A 792 -9.47 -24.89 -15.70
N GLY A 793 -8.40 -24.32 -15.11
CA GLY A 793 -8.55 -23.33 -14.05
C GLY A 793 -9.25 -22.04 -14.50
N LEU A 794 -9.05 -21.63 -15.75
CA LEU A 794 -9.72 -20.45 -16.30
C LEU A 794 -11.17 -20.76 -16.68
N ALA A 795 -11.48 -21.98 -17.13
CA ALA A 795 -12.85 -22.43 -17.35
C ALA A 795 -13.68 -22.53 -16.05
N GLN A 796 -13.06 -22.94 -14.94
CA GLN A 796 -13.70 -22.89 -13.62
C GLN A 796 -13.96 -21.44 -13.20
N CYS A 797 -12.96 -20.55 -13.34
CA CYS A 797 -13.13 -19.11 -13.09
C CYS A 797 -14.31 -18.54 -13.89
N ALA A 798 -14.45 -18.98 -15.16
CA ALA A 798 -15.52 -18.53 -16.03
C ALA A 798 -16.92 -18.86 -15.53
N GLU A 799 -17.15 -20.13 -15.20
CA GLU A 799 -18.44 -20.56 -14.67
C GLU A 799 -18.79 -19.80 -13.41
N LEU A 800 -17.87 -19.63 -12.46
CA LEU A 800 -18.13 -18.91 -11.21
C LEU A 800 -18.43 -17.43 -11.44
N CYS A 801 -17.74 -16.78 -12.40
CA CYS A 801 -18.07 -15.42 -12.80
C CYS A 801 -19.49 -15.32 -13.38
N TRP A 802 -19.92 -16.28 -14.21
CA TRP A 802 -21.29 -16.30 -14.75
C TRP A 802 -22.33 -16.47 -13.66
N GLN A 803 -22.07 -17.36 -12.71
CA GLN A 803 -22.96 -17.62 -11.58
C GLN A 803 -23.17 -16.36 -10.74
N LEU A 804 -22.10 -15.65 -10.39
CA LEU A 804 -22.17 -14.41 -9.60
C LEU A 804 -22.82 -13.26 -10.37
N ARG A 805 -22.68 -13.22 -11.69
CA ARG A 805 -23.29 -12.18 -12.55
C ARG A 805 -24.75 -12.45 -12.89
N GLY A 806 -25.29 -13.62 -12.57
CA GLY A 806 -26.65 -13.99 -12.98
C GLY A 806 -26.74 -14.36 -14.46
N LEU A 807 -25.66 -14.86 -15.06
CA LEU A 807 -25.53 -15.12 -16.50
C LEU A 807 -25.19 -16.59 -16.82
N ALA A 808 -25.42 -17.52 -15.89
CA ALA A 808 -25.12 -18.95 -16.11
C ALA A 808 -26.27 -19.74 -16.77
N ASP A 809 -27.20 -19.07 -17.45
CA ASP A 809 -28.36 -19.68 -18.13
C ASP A 809 -29.11 -20.72 -17.27
N LYS A 810 -29.36 -21.92 -17.83
CA LYS A 810 -30.01 -23.04 -17.14
C LYS A 810 -29.20 -23.59 -15.96
N ARG A 811 -27.92 -23.21 -15.84
CA ARG A 811 -27.05 -23.60 -14.72
C ARG A 811 -27.12 -22.63 -13.55
N GLN A 812 -27.82 -21.50 -13.67
CA GLN A 812 -27.82 -20.44 -12.69
C GLN A 812 -28.26 -20.90 -11.29
N VAL A 813 -27.37 -20.70 -10.31
CA VAL A 813 -27.62 -20.90 -8.89
C VAL A 813 -28.35 -19.69 -8.33
N LYS A 814 -29.45 -19.94 -7.63
CA LYS A 814 -30.29 -18.88 -7.03
C LYS A 814 -29.51 -18.13 -5.94
N ASN A 815 -29.62 -16.80 -5.94
CA ASN A 815 -29.04 -15.91 -4.93
C ASN A 815 -27.51 -16.08 -4.71
N CYS A 816 -26.76 -16.46 -5.75
CA CYS A 816 -25.31 -16.64 -5.66
C CYS A 816 -24.59 -15.31 -5.32
N LYS A 817 -23.85 -15.29 -4.20
CA LYS A 817 -23.09 -14.14 -3.68
C LYS A 817 -21.62 -14.45 -3.46
N LEU A 818 -21.30 -15.68 -3.07
CA LEU A 818 -19.94 -16.15 -2.83
C LEU A 818 -19.71 -17.47 -3.57
N ALA A 819 -18.64 -17.50 -4.37
CA ALA A 819 -18.26 -18.63 -5.20
C ALA A 819 -16.83 -19.08 -4.85
N LEU A 820 -16.59 -20.39 -4.85
CA LEU A 820 -15.28 -20.97 -4.54
C LEU A 820 -14.76 -21.78 -5.71
N GLN A 821 -13.49 -21.57 -6.05
CA GLN A 821 -12.76 -22.38 -7.00
C GLN A 821 -11.72 -23.25 -6.30
N HIS A 822 -11.55 -24.47 -6.78
CA HIS A 822 -10.44 -25.35 -6.45
C HIS A 822 -9.86 -25.99 -7.72
N ASN A 823 -8.57 -25.76 -7.98
CA ASN A 823 -7.84 -26.38 -9.07
C ASN A 823 -6.56 -27.02 -8.55
N LEU A 824 -6.45 -28.34 -8.70
CA LEU A 824 -5.29 -29.12 -8.27
C LEU A 824 -4.49 -29.60 -9.49
N GLY A 825 -3.17 -29.68 -9.36
CA GLY A 825 -2.29 -30.39 -10.27
C GLY A 825 -1.23 -31.13 -9.46
N LEU A 826 -1.05 -32.44 -9.70
CA LEU A 826 -0.04 -33.23 -8.99
C LEU A 826 1.37 -32.87 -9.46
N GLY A 827 2.39 -33.19 -8.67
CA GLY A 827 3.78 -32.74 -8.85
C GLY A 827 4.30 -31.90 -7.67
N GLY A 828 3.55 -30.95 -7.11
CA GLY A 828 2.33 -30.33 -7.59
C GLY A 828 1.97 -29.01 -6.91
N ALA A 829 0.87 -28.41 -7.36
CA ALA A 829 0.30 -27.20 -6.79
C ALA A 829 -1.23 -27.24 -6.83
N VAL A 830 -1.85 -26.75 -5.75
CA VAL A 830 -3.28 -26.45 -5.68
C VAL A 830 -3.48 -24.94 -5.62
N VAL A 831 -4.55 -24.46 -6.23
CA VAL A 831 -5.00 -23.08 -6.12
C VAL A 831 -6.47 -23.05 -5.69
N VAL A 832 -6.75 -22.32 -4.61
CA VAL A 832 -8.10 -22.09 -4.08
C VAL A 832 -8.41 -20.60 -4.14
N THR A 833 -9.57 -20.25 -4.69
CA THR A 833 -9.96 -18.85 -4.93
C THR A 833 -11.39 -18.58 -4.48
N LEU A 834 -11.63 -17.43 -3.82
CA LEU A 834 -12.96 -16.95 -3.50
C LEU A 834 -13.34 -15.75 -4.37
N TYR A 835 -14.57 -15.75 -4.86
CA TYR A 835 -15.12 -14.71 -5.73
C TYR A 835 -16.43 -14.15 -5.21
N ARG A 836 -16.67 -12.86 -5.43
CA ARG A 836 -17.96 -12.19 -5.23
C ARG A 836 -18.16 -11.06 -6.25
N LEU A 837 -19.37 -10.51 -6.37
CA LEU A 837 -19.55 -9.25 -7.10
C LEU A 837 -18.81 -8.11 -6.39
N GLY A 838 -17.96 -7.38 -7.11
CA GLY A 838 -17.17 -6.28 -6.55
C GLY A 838 -17.99 -5.03 -6.23
N PHE A 839 -19.08 -4.80 -6.97
CA PHE A 839 -19.99 -3.66 -6.76
C PHE A 839 -21.46 -4.10 -6.77
N PRO A 840 -21.91 -4.85 -5.74
CA PRO A 840 -23.26 -5.42 -5.72
C PRO A 840 -24.37 -4.35 -5.72
N ALA A 841 -24.10 -3.16 -5.17
CA ALA A 841 -25.04 -2.03 -5.22
C ALA A 841 -25.27 -1.51 -6.65
N SER A 842 -24.28 -1.63 -7.53
CA SER A 842 -24.38 -1.22 -8.93
C SER A 842 -25.14 -2.26 -9.79
N ALA A 843 -25.19 -3.52 -9.35
CA ALA A 843 -25.89 -4.61 -10.02
C ALA A 843 -27.42 -4.61 -9.78
N ASN A 844 -27.89 -4.09 -8.64
CA ASN A 844 -29.31 -4.07 -8.23
C ASN A 844 -30.15 -2.94 -8.85
N VAL A 845 -29.61 -2.14 -9.78
CA VAL A 845 -30.36 -1.07 -10.47
C VAL A 845 -31.16 -1.65 -11.64
N LYS A 846 -32.12 -2.52 -11.34
CA LYS A 846 -33.20 -2.92 -12.24
C LYS A 846 -34.50 -2.96 -11.45
N PHE A 847 -35.14 -1.82 -11.20
CA PHE A 847 -36.59 -1.71 -11.00
C PHE A 847 -37.01 -0.23 -11.12
N ASN A 848 -38.10 0.03 -11.87
CA ASN A 848 -38.87 1.29 -11.95
C ASN A 848 -38.40 2.47 -12.81
N LEU A 849 -37.94 2.25 -14.05
CA LEU A 849 -37.94 3.34 -15.07
C LEU A 849 -39.01 3.17 -16.16
N THR A 850 -39.49 1.96 -16.40
CA THR A 850 -40.54 1.68 -17.40
C THR A 850 -41.96 1.92 -16.88
N SER A 851 -42.19 1.84 -15.57
CA SER A 851 -43.51 2.05 -14.94
C SER A 851 -43.86 3.53 -14.69
N ALA A 852 -42.94 4.46 -14.96
CA ALA A 852 -43.15 5.90 -14.74
C ALA A 852 -43.36 6.70 -16.05
N ILE A 853 -43.52 6.06 -17.20
CA ILE A 853 -43.74 6.71 -18.51
C ILE A 853 -45.21 7.17 -18.69
N ALA A 854 -46.11 6.80 -17.77
CA ALA A 854 -47.50 7.25 -17.78
C ALA A 854 -47.68 8.57 -17.00
N ALA A 855 -47.26 9.72 -17.56
CA ALA A 855 -47.82 11.05 -17.29
C ALA A 855 -47.15 12.17 -18.15
N ASN A 856 -47.84 12.59 -19.22
CA ASN A 856 -47.86 13.88 -19.94
C ASN A 856 -46.64 14.86 -19.95
N SER A 857 -45.41 14.39 -19.84
CA SER A 857 -44.18 15.24 -19.83
C SER A 857 -43.24 14.97 -21.01
N ASN A 858 -43.77 14.39 -22.09
CA ASN A 858 -42.98 13.79 -23.18
C ASN A 858 -41.99 14.77 -23.82
N GLY A 859 -40.70 14.51 -23.57
CA GLY A 859 -39.57 14.98 -24.38
C GLY A 859 -38.55 15.86 -23.65
N PHE A 860 -38.92 16.54 -22.56
CA PHE A 860 -37.99 17.44 -21.86
C PHE A 860 -36.88 16.66 -21.16
N LYS A 861 -35.61 17.03 -21.41
CA LYS A 861 -34.41 16.38 -20.84
C LYS A 861 -34.38 16.47 -19.31
N VAL A 862 -34.99 17.50 -18.73
CA VAL A 862 -35.08 17.68 -17.28
C VAL A 862 -36.02 16.69 -16.58
N THR A 863 -36.99 16.09 -17.29
CA THR A 863 -38.06 15.29 -16.67
C THR A 863 -37.56 14.04 -15.93
N PRO A 864 -36.67 13.21 -16.49
CA PRO A 864 -36.12 12.05 -15.77
C PRO A 864 -35.29 12.46 -14.55
N LEU A 865 -34.58 13.59 -14.64
CA LEU A 865 -33.74 14.12 -13.56
C LEU A 865 -34.56 14.56 -12.35
N LEU A 866 -35.69 15.23 -12.59
CA LEU A 866 -36.58 15.66 -11.51
C LEU A 866 -37.28 14.49 -10.83
N LYS A 867 -37.60 13.40 -11.53
CA LYS A 867 -38.11 12.17 -10.89
C LYS A 867 -37.08 11.51 -9.97
N LEU A 868 -35.82 11.50 -10.37
CA LEU A 868 -34.73 11.00 -9.50
C LEU A 868 -34.54 11.89 -8.26
N LEU A 869 -34.66 13.22 -8.44
CA LEU A 869 -34.63 14.16 -7.33
C LEU A 869 -35.81 13.93 -6.36
N GLU A 870 -37.02 13.70 -6.87
CA GLU A 870 -38.20 13.38 -6.05
C GLU A 870 -38.00 12.09 -5.22
N GLN A 871 -37.42 11.04 -5.80
CA GLN A 871 -37.07 9.82 -5.06
C GLN A 871 -36.03 10.07 -3.97
N ALA A 872 -35.00 10.89 -4.25
CA ALA A 872 -34.00 11.27 -3.26
C ALA A 872 -34.61 12.08 -2.11
N MET A 873 -35.58 12.96 -2.41
CA MET A 873 -36.35 13.71 -1.42
C MET A 873 -37.21 12.79 -0.53
N MET A 874 -37.79 11.71 -1.08
CA MET A 874 -38.58 10.75 -0.27
C MET A 874 -37.76 9.93 0.74
N GLU A 875 -36.46 9.72 0.48
CA GLU A 875 -35.56 8.99 1.38
C GLU A 875 -34.99 9.86 2.51
N ASP A 876 -34.91 11.19 2.32
CA ASP A 876 -34.34 12.26 3.17
C ASP A 876 -33.49 11.83 4.40
N LYS A 877 -32.41 11.06 4.19
CA LYS A 877 -31.57 10.50 5.26
C LYS A 877 -30.78 11.55 6.07
N GLU A 878 -30.73 12.80 5.62
CA GLU A 878 -29.87 13.87 6.17
C GLU A 878 -30.64 15.14 6.58
N ASN A 879 -31.99 15.07 6.66
CA ASN A 879 -32.89 16.21 6.89
C ASN A 879 -32.59 17.41 5.96
N LEU A 880 -32.38 17.14 4.67
CA LEU A 880 -32.12 18.17 3.67
C LEU A 880 -33.35 19.06 3.47
N ILE A 881 -34.55 18.49 3.55
CA ILE A 881 -35.80 19.23 3.33
C ILE A 881 -36.03 20.25 4.46
N GLU A 882 -35.73 19.87 5.70
CA GLU A 882 -35.79 20.78 6.85
C GLU A 882 -34.77 21.93 6.78
N LYS A 883 -33.65 21.75 6.08
CA LYS A 883 -32.62 22.80 5.93
C LYS A 883 -33.00 23.84 4.88
N VAL A 884 -33.81 23.47 3.90
CA VAL A 884 -34.17 24.31 2.75
C VAL A 884 -35.49 25.06 2.98
N ARG A 885 -36.55 24.37 3.43
CA ARG A 885 -37.87 24.93 3.82
C ARG A 885 -38.44 25.97 2.85
N ALA A 886 -38.50 25.66 1.55
CA ALA A 886 -39.02 26.56 0.52
C ALA A 886 -39.67 25.82 -0.65
N VAL A 887 -40.48 26.54 -1.43
CA VAL A 887 -41.09 26.06 -2.68
C VAL A 887 -40.36 26.69 -3.88
N TYR A 888 -39.80 25.85 -4.76
CA TYR A 888 -39.00 26.26 -5.90
C TYR A 888 -39.75 26.04 -7.22
N GLY A 889 -39.81 27.07 -8.05
CA GLY A 889 -40.31 26.98 -9.42
C GLY A 889 -39.16 26.81 -10.42
N PHE A 890 -39.34 25.94 -11.40
CA PHE A 890 -38.44 25.79 -12.54
C PHE A 890 -39.24 25.97 -13.83
N LYS A 891 -39.09 27.14 -14.45
CA LYS A 891 -39.63 27.44 -15.77
C LYS A 891 -38.58 27.10 -16.82
N VAL A 892 -38.74 25.95 -17.46
CA VAL A 892 -37.82 25.48 -18.50
C VAL A 892 -38.30 25.96 -19.85
N ILE A 893 -37.50 26.81 -20.49
CA ILE A 893 -37.75 27.38 -21.82
C ILE A 893 -36.98 26.60 -22.89
N ASN A 894 -37.38 26.76 -24.16
CA ASN A 894 -36.73 26.11 -25.33
C ASN A 894 -36.63 24.57 -25.23
N GLY A 895 -37.68 23.92 -24.72
CA GLY A 895 -37.80 22.47 -24.70
C GLY A 895 -38.11 21.85 -26.07
N PRO A 896 -38.51 20.56 -26.13
CA PRO A 896 -38.87 19.88 -27.36
C PRO A 896 -39.90 20.68 -28.16
N ASN A 897 -39.63 20.91 -29.45
CA ASN A 897 -40.47 21.72 -30.33
C ASN A 897 -40.70 23.18 -29.85
N GLY A 898 -39.77 23.74 -29.06
CA GLY A 898 -39.86 25.12 -28.57
C GLY A 898 -40.83 25.32 -27.40
N GLN A 899 -41.33 24.23 -26.81
CA GLN A 899 -42.29 24.31 -25.70
C GLN A 899 -41.63 24.82 -24.41
N THR A 900 -42.43 25.48 -23.56
CA THR A 900 -42.04 25.88 -22.20
C THR A 900 -42.75 24.97 -21.21
N GLY A 901 -42.00 24.33 -20.32
CA GLY A 901 -42.55 23.52 -19.23
C GLY A 901 -42.33 24.19 -17.87
N TYR A 902 -43.18 23.88 -16.89
CA TYR A 902 -43.08 24.42 -15.54
C TYR A 902 -43.11 23.31 -14.49
N TRP A 903 -42.14 23.29 -13.58
CA TRP A 903 -42.07 22.35 -12.46
C TRP A 903 -42.04 23.09 -11.15
N THR A 904 -42.83 22.62 -10.19
CA THR A 904 -42.88 23.13 -8.83
C THR A 904 -42.35 22.07 -7.87
N ILE A 905 -41.27 22.39 -7.18
CA ILE A 905 -40.61 21.55 -6.17
C ILE A 905 -40.96 22.11 -4.80
N ASN A 906 -41.88 21.45 -4.10
CA ASN A 906 -42.23 21.80 -2.74
C ASN A 906 -41.28 21.09 -1.78
N ALA A 907 -40.36 21.84 -1.17
CA ALA A 907 -39.46 21.36 -0.12
C ALA A 907 -39.74 22.09 1.21
N LYS A 908 -40.98 22.50 1.43
CA LYS A 908 -41.39 23.28 2.61
C LYS A 908 -41.99 22.41 3.72
N GLU A 909 -42.71 21.34 3.36
CA GLU A 909 -43.43 20.47 4.29
C GLU A 909 -43.24 18.98 3.94
N GLY A 910 -43.16 18.12 4.97
CA GLY A 910 -43.06 16.66 4.81
C GLY A 910 -41.80 16.16 4.09
N LYS A 911 -41.95 15.11 3.27
CA LYS A 911 -40.88 14.51 2.46
C LYS A 911 -40.67 15.18 1.09
N GLY A 912 -41.27 16.37 0.91
CA GLY A 912 -41.24 17.15 -0.32
C GLY A 912 -41.91 16.47 -1.53
N LYS A 913 -42.25 17.25 -2.55
CA LYS A 913 -43.00 16.78 -3.74
C LYS A 913 -42.66 17.60 -4.97
N ILE A 914 -42.60 16.95 -6.15
CA ILE A 914 -42.42 17.63 -7.42
C ILE A 914 -43.68 17.51 -8.27
N THR A 915 -44.16 18.63 -8.82
CA THR A 915 -45.36 18.67 -9.66
C THR A 915 -45.09 19.40 -10.96
N TYR A 916 -45.49 18.82 -12.08
CA TYR A 916 -45.53 19.50 -13.37
C TYR A 916 -46.79 20.39 -13.44
N ASP A 917 -46.64 21.62 -13.91
CA ASP A 917 -47.67 22.68 -13.89
C ASP A 917 -48.30 22.92 -12.51
N GLY A 918 -47.50 22.77 -11.44
CA GLY A 918 -47.95 23.00 -10.07
C GLY A 918 -48.39 24.46 -9.86
N LYS A 919 -49.62 24.66 -9.36
CA LYS A 919 -50.21 25.98 -9.09
C LYS A 919 -49.76 26.63 -7.77
N GLU A 920 -48.83 26.01 -7.05
CA GLU A 920 -48.38 26.51 -5.75
C GLU A 920 -47.51 27.77 -5.93
N LYS A 921 -47.66 28.73 -5.00
CA LYS A 921 -46.88 29.97 -5.02
C LYS A 921 -45.43 29.65 -4.66
N CYS A 922 -44.52 29.84 -5.63
CA CYS A 922 -43.10 29.58 -5.44
C CYS A 922 -42.42 30.74 -4.70
N ASP A 923 -41.54 30.41 -3.73
CA ASP A 923 -40.71 31.39 -3.00
C ASP A 923 -39.60 31.96 -3.90
N VAL A 924 -39.13 31.14 -4.85
CA VAL A 924 -38.22 31.55 -5.92
C VAL A 924 -38.44 30.70 -7.16
N THR A 925 -38.28 31.30 -8.34
CA THR A 925 -38.44 30.67 -9.65
C THR A 925 -37.18 30.85 -10.48
N PHE A 926 -36.67 29.75 -11.02
CA PHE A 926 -35.54 29.70 -11.95
C PHE A 926 -36.07 29.57 -13.37
N ILE A 927 -35.58 30.41 -14.29
CA ILE A 927 -35.93 30.40 -15.70
C ILE A 927 -34.66 30.10 -16.49
N MET A 928 -34.68 29.01 -17.28
CA MET A 928 -33.49 28.47 -17.95
C MET A 928 -33.85 27.52 -19.09
N ASP A 929 -32.92 27.30 -20.01
CA ASP A 929 -33.08 26.36 -21.13
C ASP A 929 -33.03 24.89 -20.66
N ASP A 930 -33.75 23.98 -21.32
CA ASP A 930 -33.82 22.54 -20.96
C ASP A 930 -32.44 21.86 -20.86
N GLY A 931 -31.51 22.25 -21.74
CA GLY A 931 -30.11 21.80 -21.67
C GLY A 931 -29.35 22.34 -20.46
N ASP A 932 -29.51 23.63 -20.15
CA ASP A 932 -28.82 24.28 -19.04
C ASP A 932 -29.39 23.82 -17.67
N VAL A 933 -30.68 23.45 -17.58
CA VAL A 933 -31.25 22.85 -16.36
C VAL A 933 -30.65 21.46 -16.13
N SER A 934 -30.50 20.68 -17.20
CA SER A 934 -29.84 19.37 -17.14
C SER A 934 -28.39 19.50 -16.69
N ASP A 935 -27.64 20.44 -17.27
CA ASP A 935 -26.25 20.69 -16.91
C ASP A 935 -26.11 21.28 -15.49
N LEU A 936 -27.09 22.09 -15.05
CA LEU A 936 -27.14 22.59 -13.69
C LEU A 936 -27.38 21.43 -12.72
N ILE A 937 -28.44 20.63 -12.89
CA ILE A 937 -28.79 19.52 -11.97
C ILE A 937 -27.69 18.44 -11.95
N THR A 938 -27.03 18.18 -13.09
CA THR A 938 -25.93 17.21 -13.19
C THR A 938 -24.57 17.78 -12.76
N GLY A 939 -24.49 19.07 -12.39
CA GLY A 939 -23.28 19.72 -11.90
C GLY A 939 -22.24 20.09 -12.97
N LYS A 940 -22.56 19.92 -14.26
CA LYS A 940 -21.72 20.36 -15.40
C LYS A 940 -21.68 21.87 -15.53
N LEU A 941 -22.73 22.55 -15.12
CA LEU A 941 -22.84 24.01 -15.11
C LEU A 941 -22.89 24.51 -13.67
N ALA A 942 -21.86 25.23 -13.24
CA ALA A 942 -21.83 25.84 -11.92
C ALA A 942 -22.91 26.93 -11.81
N PRO A 943 -23.76 26.96 -10.76
CA PRO A 943 -24.88 27.89 -10.65
C PRO A 943 -24.50 29.38 -10.70
N GLN A 944 -23.37 29.74 -10.06
CA GLN A 944 -22.85 31.11 -10.10
C GLN A 944 -22.41 31.50 -11.52
N LYS A 945 -21.75 30.58 -12.23
CA LYS A 945 -21.31 30.79 -13.62
C LYS A 945 -22.51 30.92 -14.57
N ALA A 946 -23.55 30.10 -14.39
CA ALA A 946 -24.79 30.23 -15.14
C ALA A 946 -25.45 31.60 -14.95
N PHE A 947 -25.46 32.11 -13.72
CA PHE A 947 -26.09 33.38 -13.38
C PHE A 947 -25.33 34.56 -13.99
N PHE A 948 -24.01 34.60 -13.85
CA PHE A 948 -23.17 35.65 -14.45
C PHE A 948 -23.16 35.60 -15.99
N GLN A 949 -23.39 34.44 -16.59
CA GLN A 949 -23.52 34.27 -18.05
C GLN A 949 -24.94 34.55 -18.58
N GLY A 950 -25.89 34.89 -17.72
CA GLY A 950 -27.29 35.15 -18.11
C GLY A 950 -28.10 33.92 -18.52
N LYS A 951 -27.56 32.70 -18.29
CA LYS A 951 -28.19 31.41 -18.62
C LYS A 951 -29.29 31.00 -17.64
N ILE A 952 -29.28 31.58 -16.43
CA ILE A 952 -30.32 31.41 -15.42
C ILE A 952 -30.84 32.78 -14.99
N LYS A 953 -32.15 32.98 -15.13
CA LYS A 953 -32.84 34.14 -14.55
C LYS A 953 -33.56 33.69 -13.29
N ILE A 954 -33.41 34.46 -12.22
CA ILE A 954 -34.00 34.14 -10.91
C ILE A 954 -35.06 35.21 -10.60
N GLN A 955 -36.28 34.77 -10.28
CA GLN A 955 -37.38 35.65 -9.85
C GLN A 955 -37.86 35.22 -8.47
N GLY A 956 -37.95 36.15 -7.51
CA GLY A 956 -38.36 35.87 -6.14
C GLY A 956 -37.23 36.06 -5.13
N ASN A 957 -37.28 35.35 -4.00
CA ASN A 957 -36.39 35.58 -2.88
C ASN A 957 -34.99 34.96 -3.11
N MET A 958 -33.99 35.82 -3.31
CA MET A 958 -32.60 35.44 -3.58
C MET A 958 -31.94 34.63 -2.46
N GLY A 959 -32.38 34.79 -1.21
CA GLY A 959 -31.87 34.00 -0.08
C GLY A 959 -32.18 32.50 -0.22
N PHE A 960 -33.37 32.17 -0.74
CA PHE A 960 -33.74 30.77 -0.99
C PHE A 960 -33.04 30.20 -2.23
N ALA A 961 -32.71 31.02 -3.22
CA ALA A 961 -31.90 30.59 -4.37
C ALA A 961 -30.48 30.19 -3.94
N ILE A 962 -29.83 30.99 -3.09
CA ILE A 962 -28.47 30.70 -2.59
C ILE A 962 -28.46 29.41 -1.74
N LYS A 963 -29.48 29.20 -0.90
CA LYS A 963 -29.62 27.97 -0.11
C LYS A 963 -29.68 26.71 -0.98
N LEU A 964 -30.44 26.74 -2.09
CA LEU A 964 -30.53 25.61 -3.01
C LEU A 964 -29.18 25.33 -3.69
N MET A 965 -28.46 26.37 -4.10
CA MET A 965 -27.13 26.25 -4.72
C MET A 965 -26.07 25.72 -3.73
N GLU A 966 -26.15 26.12 -2.46
CA GLU A 966 -25.25 25.63 -1.41
C GLU A 966 -25.51 24.15 -1.09
N LEU A 967 -26.78 23.74 -1.09
CA LEU A 967 -27.19 22.34 -0.93
C LEU A 967 -26.68 21.48 -2.08
N GLN A 968 -26.86 21.94 -3.32
CA GLN A 968 -26.32 21.28 -4.51
C GLN A 968 -24.80 21.07 -4.42
N ARG A 969 -24.06 22.09 -3.97
CA ARG A 969 -22.61 22.01 -3.78
C ARG A 969 -22.20 21.01 -2.71
N LYS A 970 -22.97 20.90 -1.61
CA LYS A 970 -22.73 19.91 -0.54
C LYS A 970 -23.16 18.50 -0.95
N SER A 971 -24.09 18.37 -1.89
CA SER A 971 -24.54 17.09 -2.44
C SER A 971 -23.82 16.69 -3.73
N GLN A 972 -22.77 17.42 -4.14
CA GLN A 972 -22.04 17.24 -5.40
C GLN A 972 -21.49 15.81 -5.54
N ASP A 973 -20.95 15.23 -4.47
CA ASP A 973 -20.44 13.85 -4.41
C ASP A 973 -21.55 12.79 -4.65
N ARG A 974 -22.79 13.12 -4.25
CA ARG A 974 -23.99 12.28 -4.46
C ARG A 974 -24.60 12.47 -5.84
N ILE A 975 -24.49 13.68 -6.41
CA ILE A 975 -24.86 13.99 -7.79
C ILE A 975 -23.89 13.28 -8.75
N GLU A 976 -22.62 13.12 -8.39
CA GLU A 976 -21.68 12.25 -9.11
C GLU A 976 -22.06 10.76 -9.01
N ALA A 977 -22.60 10.31 -7.87
CA ALA A 977 -23.16 8.96 -7.75
C ALA A 977 -24.47 8.77 -8.56
N LEU A 978 -25.26 9.83 -8.76
CA LEU A 978 -26.41 9.85 -9.68
C LEU A 978 -25.97 9.92 -11.15
N ARG A 979 -24.89 10.64 -11.46
CA ARG A 979 -24.21 10.69 -12.77
C ARG A 979 -23.69 9.33 -13.22
N ALA A 980 -23.35 8.43 -12.30
CA ALA A 980 -22.95 7.06 -12.60
C ALA A 980 -24.12 6.10 -12.84
N LYS A 981 -25.36 6.52 -12.54
CA LYS A 981 -26.59 5.72 -12.71
C LYS A 981 -27.38 6.09 -13.97
N LEU A 982 -27.25 7.32 -14.46
CA LEU A 982 -27.71 7.80 -15.77
C LEU A 982 -26.66 7.52 -16.84
#